data_AF-A0A6C0E9L8-F1
#
_entry.id   AF-A0A6C0E9L8-F1
#
_cell.length_a   1.000
_cell.length_b   1.000
_cell.length_c   1.000
_cell.angle_alpha   90.00
_cell.angle_beta   90.00
_cell.angle_gamma   90.00
#
_symmetry.space_group_name_H-M   'P 1'
#
loop_
_entity.id
_entity.type
_entity.pdbx_description
1 polymer ?
#
loop_
_entity_poly.entity_id
_entity_poly.type
_entity_poly.pdbx_seq_one_letter_code
_entity_poly.pdbx_strand_id
1 'polypeptide(L)'
;MTKESKEYPVIYPTIDEIKELNFEGYCTYLSDYEKKVHPFEKIRKSDYCDQLIYIPSKEQFVYRIATYNVHNFVNICPDTTPSRNIDNTLDLIENADLDFICLQEVYPSDPSGKIIEENLTNYDDLKKLNFDYLKNKMKSIGFIDCYIVNSMLGKNPSKLADCYYPLANAFFSKKPLINCKNYYLEGNRTVLFVETNIGPIKVLVVGTHLEYSTKDDNFSDNVPEDLIKYQASQIIKYIEKEEKERNISNIILLGDLNNQYNHPSLSPIFDRFRYGYEKKTNSFLRREVKDYILVDSLEIFPSYSHSIHSGHSDHLLLFNDFIHTDADKDLVSSLNKKYLYLKINSDGYEDNAVIQKEFYPKKKYLKVQVSAETINNSHFNFDQWYSTNDIELLGKTKLYQYHEAIKILFDTYGGSRLKNLYKYSYKLSGYYLNSKNLSEDETADLEEILFHYIKTRPNMKTIILWPSSGWYKKNDILKNTLQFLKSKGNIFYQKKVDFNYYQAANLIFHLYMTTSRNKNMNHIDFNTQMKGWKKTTSITKYPVLIIFYEYNGNQNDITGSNAYFKTELRSFFTKATVKELRNYDVLHINDFYSETLDNAGLFLNENSLEVLKNANIFKLTKNINNFNVYAINSYKKILHNNFSLLEIERFILTGCFVIFTYGTKSFGDLDGTVLYDPIPDESFLKKYQTWFDITGNNYQPYIDLTMQNTLRYKDFIGVFKNKIAKILGARNLRELILNPKYHYYFFGLKTIILPYELIQKVFRFRPKSLVDIIKVGDIIKKKFKIPKIPNFVNDPFYYKENMSKTNILKIMENYFKTHYFEKITSTDILTKYVSNKPVTIDTYSDNTLKDRYLFFHCLGYASTHPFLKNLPFEHQLTAISSHTNTKKTKTKKTNTKKTKTKKII
;
A
#
# COMPACT_ATOMS: atom_id res chain seq x y z
N MET A 1 36.09 28.00 14.75
CA MET A 1 36.04 28.18 13.30
C MET A 1 34.69 28.78 12.95
N THR A 2 34.65 30.09 12.78
CA THR A 2 33.53 30.83 12.18
C THR A 2 33.47 30.41 10.71
N LYS A 3 32.31 29.91 10.24
CA LYS A 3 32.10 29.69 8.80
C LYS A 3 32.12 31.06 8.13
N GLU A 4 33.17 31.34 7.36
CA GLU A 4 33.14 32.42 6.37
C GLU A 4 31.94 32.17 5.45
N SER A 5 31.04 33.16 5.37
CA SER A 5 30.00 33.20 4.36
C SER A 5 30.69 33.35 3.01
N LYS A 6 30.65 32.32 2.16
CA LYS A 6 30.92 32.50 0.74
C LYS A 6 29.92 33.51 0.22
N GLU A 7 30.37 34.73 -0.06
CA GLU A 7 29.60 35.67 -0.88
C GLU A 7 29.48 35.07 -2.27
N TYR A 8 28.27 34.70 -2.66
CA TYR A 8 28.01 34.31 -4.04
C TYR A 8 27.92 35.59 -4.88
N PRO A 9 28.53 35.62 -6.07
CA PRO A 9 28.50 36.79 -6.93
C PRO A 9 27.05 37.10 -7.31
N VAL A 10 26.66 38.35 -7.08
CA VAL A 10 25.38 38.88 -7.55
C VAL A 10 25.44 38.90 -9.09
N ILE A 11 24.61 38.09 -9.75
CA ILE A 11 24.50 37.97 -11.22
C ILE A 11 23.57 39.06 -11.76
N TYR A 12 23.82 40.32 -11.38
CA TYR A 12 23.06 41.45 -11.91
C TYR A 12 24.03 42.60 -12.19
N PRO A 13 24.04 43.17 -13.41
CA PRO A 13 24.75 44.41 -13.64
C PRO A 13 24.14 45.49 -12.74
N THR A 14 24.92 46.13 -11.89
CA THR A 14 24.52 47.28 -11.08
C THR A 14 23.74 48.32 -11.90
N ILE A 15 22.96 49.18 -11.24
CA ILE A 15 22.26 50.29 -11.90
C ILE A 15 23.24 51.12 -12.74
N ASP A 16 24.48 51.27 -12.27
CA ASP A 16 25.54 51.98 -12.98
C ASP A 16 26.00 51.21 -14.23
N GLU A 17 26.23 49.89 -14.15
CA GLU A 17 26.53 49.04 -15.32
C GLU A 17 25.39 49.03 -16.35
N ILE A 18 24.13 49.10 -15.92
CA ILE A 18 22.96 49.20 -16.82
C ILE A 18 22.89 50.58 -17.49
N LYS A 19 23.20 51.66 -16.76
CA LYS A 19 23.28 53.02 -17.32
C LYS A 19 24.43 53.14 -18.32
N GLU A 20 25.55 52.49 -18.08
CA GLU A 20 26.68 52.40 -19.03
C GLU A 20 26.28 51.71 -20.35
N LEU A 21 25.26 50.84 -20.33
CA LEU A 21 24.66 50.20 -21.50
C LEU A 21 23.52 51.01 -22.16
N ASN A 22 23.36 52.29 -21.81
CA ASN A 22 22.30 53.20 -22.30
C ASN A 22 20.85 52.81 -21.93
N PHE A 23 20.64 52.04 -20.85
CA PHE A 23 19.30 51.80 -20.31
C PHE A 23 18.97 52.81 -19.19
N GLU A 24 17.76 53.37 -19.17
CA GLU A 24 17.38 54.42 -18.20
C GLU A 24 17.15 53.88 -16.76
N GLY A 25 17.04 52.55 -16.55
CA GLY A 25 16.98 51.95 -15.21
C GLY A 25 16.46 50.50 -15.14
N TYR A 26 16.39 49.96 -13.91
CA TYR A 26 15.70 48.71 -13.55
C TYR A 26 14.19 48.95 -13.44
N CYS A 27 13.33 48.23 -14.18
CA CYS A 27 11.88 48.41 -14.04
C CYS A 27 11.20 47.49 -13.03
N THR A 28 11.97 46.70 -12.30
CA THR A 28 11.51 46.06 -11.06
C THR A 28 12.29 46.74 -9.95
N TYR A 29 11.58 47.47 -9.10
CA TYR A 29 12.12 48.38 -8.08
C TYR A 29 13.24 47.73 -7.24
N LEU A 30 14.49 47.93 -7.63
CA LEU A 30 15.60 47.88 -6.69
C LEU A 30 15.81 49.32 -6.25
N SER A 31 15.57 49.58 -4.97
CA SER A 31 15.92 50.86 -4.37
C SER A 31 17.40 51.14 -4.67
N ASP A 32 17.70 52.36 -5.11
CA ASP A 32 19.05 52.84 -5.50
C ASP A 32 20.16 52.64 -4.45
N TYR A 33 19.87 52.07 -3.28
CA TYR A 33 20.81 51.90 -2.19
C TYR A 33 20.73 50.49 -1.58
N GLU A 34 21.84 49.76 -1.72
CA GLU A 34 22.23 48.46 -1.14
C GLU A 34 21.84 47.18 -1.90
N LYS A 35 22.79 46.22 -1.93
CA LYS A 35 22.68 44.80 -2.34
C LYS A 35 21.65 44.03 -1.50
N LYS A 36 20.43 44.52 -1.36
CA LYS A 36 19.36 43.86 -0.62
C LYS A 36 18.38 43.26 -1.63
N VAL A 37 18.34 41.93 -1.62
CA VAL A 37 17.21 41.08 -2.05
C VAL A 37 15.90 41.85 -1.85
N HIS A 38 15.05 41.91 -2.88
CA HIS A 38 13.85 42.74 -2.91
C HIS A 38 13.06 42.57 -1.59
N PRO A 39 12.43 43.61 -1.00
CA PRO A 39 11.73 43.49 0.28
C PRO A 39 10.68 42.37 0.31
N PHE A 40 10.08 42.05 -0.84
CA PHE A 40 9.15 40.93 -1.03
C PHE A 40 9.85 39.57 -1.23
N GLU A 41 11.13 39.54 -1.59
CA GLU A 41 11.98 38.35 -1.70
C GLU A 41 12.64 37.97 -0.35
N LYS A 42 12.38 38.72 0.74
CA LYS A 42 12.56 38.21 2.12
C LYS A 42 11.49 37.15 2.43
N ILE A 43 11.47 36.10 1.62
CA ILE A 43 10.51 35.03 1.69
C ILE A 43 10.93 34.14 2.86
N ARG A 44 10.02 33.96 3.82
CA ARG A 44 10.19 32.91 4.83
C ARG A 44 10.29 31.58 4.09
N LYS A 45 11.33 30.79 4.39
CA LYS A 45 11.51 29.43 3.83
C LYS A 45 10.16 28.73 3.81
N SER A 46 9.66 28.44 2.61
CA SER A 46 8.36 27.82 2.41
C SER A 46 8.33 26.45 3.10
N ASP A 47 7.20 26.09 3.71
CA ASP A 47 7.01 24.76 4.32
C ASP A 47 7.18 23.60 3.31
N TYR A 48 7.22 23.93 2.01
CA TYR A 48 7.36 22.99 0.90
C TYR A 48 8.81 22.77 0.46
N CYS A 49 9.77 23.57 0.92
CA CYS A 49 11.18 23.42 0.55
C CYS A 49 11.77 22.05 0.92
N ASP A 50 11.25 21.44 1.99
CA ASP A 50 11.70 20.14 2.48
C ASP A 50 10.69 19.02 2.16
N GLN A 51 9.66 19.30 1.35
CA GLN A 51 8.63 18.32 0.98
C GLN A 51 9.02 17.52 -0.26
N LEU A 52 8.56 16.27 -0.29
CA LEU A 52 8.68 15.43 -1.49
C LEU A 52 7.75 16.00 -2.57
N ILE A 53 8.30 16.25 -3.75
CA ILE A 53 7.49 16.66 -4.91
C ILE A 53 6.76 15.43 -5.42
N TYR A 54 5.45 15.60 -5.61
CA TYR A 54 4.56 14.55 -6.04
C TYR A 54 4.06 14.85 -7.44
N ILE A 55 4.30 13.90 -8.34
CA ILE A 55 3.90 14.03 -9.74
C ILE A 55 3.11 12.78 -10.16
N PRO A 56 1.82 12.92 -10.44
CA PRO A 56 1.00 11.84 -10.96
C PRO A 56 1.50 11.32 -12.31
N SER A 57 1.53 10.00 -12.50
CA SER A 57 1.81 9.44 -13.82
C SER A 57 0.71 9.81 -14.82
N LYS A 58 1.06 9.86 -16.09
CA LYS A 58 0.16 10.18 -17.20
C LYS A 58 -0.06 8.91 -18.04
N GLU A 59 -1.31 8.66 -18.42
CA GLU A 59 -1.66 7.56 -19.33
C GLU A 59 -1.44 7.99 -20.78
N GLN A 60 -1.12 7.04 -21.67
CA GLN A 60 -0.73 7.36 -23.06
C GLN A 60 -1.80 8.10 -23.89
N PHE A 61 -3.09 7.90 -23.58
CA PHE A 61 -4.21 8.53 -24.27
C PHE A 61 -4.67 9.84 -23.63
N VAL A 62 -4.02 10.28 -22.56
CA VAL A 62 -4.34 11.51 -21.83
C VAL A 62 -3.46 12.63 -22.32
N TYR A 63 -4.07 13.82 -22.47
CA TYR A 63 -3.37 15.03 -22.89
C TYR A 63 -3.18 15.98 -21.71
N ARG A 64 -1.95 16.17 -21.25
CA ARG A 64 -1.63 16.95 -20.05
C ARG A 64 -1.22 18.37 -20.39
N ILE A 65 -2.03 19.33 -19.96
CA ILE A 65 -1.85 20.76 -20.23
C ILE A 65 -1.64 21.48 -18.90
N ALA A 66 -0.65 22.36 -18.83
CA ALA A 66 -0.29 23.08 -17.62
C ALA A 66 -0.21 24.61 -17.79
N THR A 67 -0.29 25.31 -16.66
CA THR A 67 0.10 26.72 -16.53
C THR A 67 1.04 26.88 -15.33
N TYR A 68 2.00 27.80 -15.45
CA TYR A 68 2.96 28.04 -14.38
C TYR A 68 3.54 29.47 -14.44
N ASN A 69 3.24 30.30 -13.45
CA ASN A 69 3.99 31.52 -13.21
C ASN A 69 5.37 31.14 -12.65
N VAL A 70 6.44 31.36 -13.43
CA VAL A 70 7.79 30.90 -13.06
C VAL A 70 8.54 31.90 -12.19
N HIS A 71 7.93 33.04 -11.86
CA HIS A 71 8.52 34.09 -11.04
C HIS A 71 9.95 34.43 -11.47
N ASN A 72 10.14 34.65 -12.77
CA ASN A 72 11.46 34.95 -13.34
C ASN A 72 12.54 33.88 -13.08
N PHE A 73 12.10 32.63 -12.86
CA PHE A 73 12.90 31.46 -12.46
C PHE A 73 13.59 31.59 -11.09
N VAL A 74 13.10 32.47 -10.22
CA VAL A 74 13.63 32.65 -8.87
C VAL A 74 13.13 31.53 -7.95
N ASN A 75 14.04 30.69 -7.47
CA ASN A 75 13.73 29.63 -6.52
C ASN A 75 13.53 30.24 -5.11
N ILE A 76 12.36 29.99 -4.51
CA ILE A 76 11.98 30.49 -3.17
C ILE A 76 12.43 29.57 -2.02
N CYS A 77 13.04 28.43 -2.36
CA CYS A 77 13.56 27.41 -1.46
C CYS A 77 15.09 27.20 -1.50
N PRO A 78 15.93 28.25 -1.56
CA PRO A 78 17.37 28.09 -1.53
C PRO A 78 17.86 27.85 -0.09
N ASP A 79 18.90 27.03 0.07
CA ASP A 79 19.54 26.81 1.37
C ASP A 79 20.31 28.04 1.88
N THR A 80 20.58 29.03 1.02
CA THR A 80 21.41 30.19 1.40
C THR A 80 20.96 31.55 0.81
N THR A 81 20.43 31.65 -0.42
CA THR A 81 19.93 32.93 -1.01
C THR A 81 19.06 32.70 -2.26
N PRO A 82 17.94 33.44 -2.50
CA PRO A 82 17.16 33.34 -3.73
C PRO A 82 18.06 33.47 -4.95
N SER A 83 18.06 32.45 -5.81
CA SER A 83 18.86 32.40 -7.02
C SER A 83 17.98 31.98 -8.18
N ARG A 84 18.17 32.61 -9.33
CA ARG A 84 17.56 32.15 -10.58
C ARG A 84 18.16 30.82 -10.96
N ASN A 85 17.35 29.78 -10.98
CA ASN A 85 17.79 28.44 -11.36
C ASN A 85 16.75 27.84 -12.31
N ILE A 86 16.94 28.14 -13.59
CA ILE A 86 16.12 27.63 -14.67
C ILE A 86 16.11 26.10 -14.72
N ASP A 87 17.24 25.45 -14.42
CA ASP A 87 17.38 24.00 -14.53
C ASP A 87 16.43 23.28 -13.56
N ASN A 88 16.31 23.73 -12.31
CA ASN A 88 15.33 23.16 -11.36
C ASN A 88 13.88 23.24 -11.88
N THR A 89 13.51 24.36 -12.51
CA THR A 89 12.18 24.56 -13.10
C THR A 89 11.99 23.65 -14.31
N LEU A 90 13.02 23.47 -15.14
CA LEU A 90 13.00 22.56 -16.29
C LEU A 90 12.87 21.11 -15.85
N ASP A 91 13.59 20.69 -14.82
CA ASP A 91 13.49 19.34 -14.28
C ASP A 91 12.08 19.05 -13.77
N LEU A 92 11.46 20.02 -13.08
CA LEU A 92 10.06 19.91 -12.66
C LEU A 92 9.13 19.73 -13.87
N ILE A 93 9.32 20.54 -14.91
CA ILE A 93 8.49 20.52 -16.14
C ILE A 93 8.67 19.19 -16.89
N GLU A 94 9.90 18.70 -17.04
CA GLU A 94 10.21 17.44 -17.70
C GLU A 94 9.53 16.27 -16.98
N ASN A 95 9.70 16.21 -15.66
CA ASN A 95 9.14 15.14 -14.85
C ASN A 95 7.61 15.19 -14.75
N ALA A 96 7.00 16.36 -14.95
CA ALA A 96 5.55 16.52 -15.00
C ALA A 96 4.89 15.84 -16.21
N ASP A 97 5.69 15.43 -17.20
CA ASP A 97 5.28 14.77 -18.45
C ASP A 97 4.17 15.51 -19.19
N LEU A 98 4.38 16.81 -19.34
CA LEU A 98 3.43 17.72 -19.98
C LEU A 98 3.48 17.59 -21.50
N ASP A 99 2.32 17.74 -22.17
CA ASP A 99 2.27 17.92 -23.63
C ASP A 99 2.34 19.39 -24.02
N PHE A 100 1.78 20.25 -23.17
CA PHE A 100 1.64 21.68 -23.41
C PHE A 100 1.75 22.44 -22.09
N ILE A 101 2.47 23.56 -22.08
CA ILE A 101 2.56 24.45 -20.92
C ILE A 101 2.52 25.92 -21.33
N CYS A 102 1.84 26.74 -20.52
CA CYS A 102 1.93 28.19 -20.57
C CYS A 102 2.73 28.71 -19.37
N LEU A 103 3.73 29.53 -19.65
CA LEU A 103 4.56 30.15 -18.64
C LEU A 103 4.25 31.66 -18.56
N GLN A 104 4.15 32.18 -17.34
CA GLN A 104 4.03 33.62 -17.06
C GLN A 104 5.28 34.11 -16.32
N GLU A 105 5.57 35.41 -16.42
CA GLU A 105 6.79 36.03 -15.86
C GLU A 105 8.06 35.32 -16.34
N VAL A 106 8.07 34.96 -17.62
CA VAL A 106 9.26 34.41 -18.24
C VAL A 106 10.23 35.57 -18.44
N TYR A 107 11.30 35.56 -17.66
CA TYR A 107 12.46 36.38 -17.91
C TYR A 107 13.58 35.52 -18.48
N PRO A 108 14.27 36.02 -19.51
CA PRO A 108 15.24 35.19 -20.17
C PRO A 108 16.61 35.44 -19.47
N SER A 109 17.05 34.47 -18.65
CA SER A 109 18.32 34.56 -17.90
C SER A 109 19.27 33.40 -18.27
N ASP A 110 20.37 33.72 -18.96
CA ASP A 110 21.55 32.86 -18.99
C ASP A 110 22.33 33.04 -17.67
N PRO A 111 22.44 32.00 -16.83
CA PRO A 111 23.19 32.08 -15.57
C PRO A 111 24.70 32.23 -15.76
N SER A 112 25.23 32.03 -16.98
CA SER A 112 26.67 32.06 -17.24
C SER A 112 27.29 33.46 -17.29
N GLY A 113 26.47 34.52 -17.34
CA GLY A 113 26.93 35.91 -17.43
C GLY A 113 27.67 36.27 -18.73
N LYS A 114 27.93 35.30 -19.63
CA LYS A 114 28.67 35.48 -20.88
C LYS A 114 28.07 36.53 -21.82
N ILE A 115 26.77 36.79 -21.68
CA ILE A 115 26.04 37.78 -22.45
C ILE A 115 26.55 39.21 -22.19
N ILE A 116 27.14 39.47 -21.02
CA ILE A 116 27.74 40.77 -20.68
C ILE A 116 29.12 40.95 -21.36
N GLU A 117 29.83 39.86 -21.68
CA GLU A 117 31.18 39.90 -22.25
C GLU A 117 31.21 40.28 -23.75
N GLU A 118 30.08 40.20 -24.47
CA GLU A 118 30.03 40.43 -25.93
C GLU A 118 29.77 41.90 -26.34
N ASN A 119 29.78 42.87 -25.41
CA ASN A 119 29.49 44.30 -25.70
C ASN A 119 28.17 44.51 -26.49
N LEU A 120 27.12 43.75 -26.14
CA LEU A 120 25.81 43.89 -26.76
C LEU A 120 25.15 45.21 -26.30
N THR A 121 25.23 46.24 -27.14
CA THR A 121 24.59 47.56 -26.90
C THR A 121 23.16 47.64 -27.45
N ASN A 122 22.67 46.60 -28.13
CA ASN A 122 21.34 46.56 -28.72
C ASN A 122 20.39 45.64 -27.93
N TYR A 123 19.30 46.23 -27.44
CA TYR A 123 18.26 45.60 -26.64
C TYR A 123 17.56 44.42 -27.32
N ASP A 124 17.34 44.48 -28.64
CA ASP A 124 16.66 43.42 -29.38
C ASP A 124 17.54 42.15 -29.49
N ASP A 125 18.87 42.32 -29.56
CA ASP A 125 19.82 41.22 -29.62
C ASP A 125 19.91 40.49 -28.27
N LEU A 126 19.87 41.24 -27.16
CA LEU A 126 19.82 40.68 -25.79
C LEU A 126 18.56 39.84 -25.55
N LYS A 127 17.39 40.34 -25.98
CA LYS A 127 16.12 39.60 -25.90
C LYS A 127 16.17 38.32 -26.71
N LYS A 128 16.63 38.41 -27.96
CA LYS A 128 16.70 37.28 -28.87
C LYS A 128 17.59 36.18 -28.31
N LEU A 129 18.79 36.52 -27.86
CA LEU A 129 19.76 35.58 -27.30
C LEU A 129 19.22 34.82 -26.09
N ASN A 130 18.61 35.53 -25.13
CA ASN A 130 18.12 34.88 -23.92
C ASN A 130 16.84 34.06 -24.16
N PHE A 131 15.91 34.52 -25.02
CA PHE A 131 14.74 33.69 -25.35
C PHE A 131 15.16 32.46 -26.16
N ASP A 132 16.15 32.58 -27.04
CA ASP A 132 16.71 31.44 -27.76
C ASP A 132 17.38 30.43 -26.80
N TYR A 133 18.02 30.91 -25.72
CA TYR A 133 18.51 30.03 -24.65
C TYR A 133 17.38 29.22 -23.99
N LEU A 134 16.29 29.86 -23.56
CA LEU A 134 15.13 29.17 -22.99
C LEU A 134 14.51 28.19 -24.00
N LYS A 135 14.37 28.58 -25.27
CA LYS A 135 13.87 27.69 -26.34
C LYS A 135 14.74 26.44 -26.47
N ASN A 136 16.05 26.61 -26.50
CA ASN A 136 17.00 25.49 -26.61
C ASN A 136 16.91 24.57 -25.39
N LYS A 137 16.79 25.14 -24.20
CA LYS A 137 16.59 24.38 -22.96
C LYS A 137 15.27 23.60 -22.95
N MET A 138 14.15 24.23 -23.30
CA MET A 138 12.85 23.55 -23.41
C MET A 138 12.86 22.45 -24.49
N LYS A 139 13.56 22.67 -25.60
CA LYS A 139 13.79 21.67 -26.64
C LYS A 139 14.57 20.45 -26.14
N SER A 140 15.53 20.67 -25.24
CA SER A 140 16.32 19.56 -24.66
C SER A 140 15.48 18.59 -23.82
N ILE A 141 14.38 19.05 -23.22
CA ILE A 141 13.42 18.23 -22.47
C ILE A 141 12.17 17.86 -23.30
N GLY A 142 12.27 17.96 -24.63
CA GLY A 142 11.29 17.43 -25.59
C GLY A 142 10.21 18.40 -26.08
N PHE A 143 10.20 19.68 -25.67
CA PHE A 143 9.27 20.67 -26.24
C PHE A 143 9.81 21.19 -27.57
N ILE A 144 9.21 20.74 -28.67
CA ILE A 144 9.72 20.98 -30.01
C ILE A 144 9.31 22.34 -30.59
N ASP A 145 8.31 23.01 -30.01
CA ASP A 145 7.76 24.26 -30.53
C ASP A 145 7.36 25.23 -29.41
N CYS A 146 7.37 26.53 -29.70
CA CYS A 146 7.12 27.59 -28.73
C CYS A 146 6.56 28.88 -29.34
N TYR A 147 5.84 29.66 -28.54
CA TYR A 147 5.39 31.01 -28.89
C TYR A 147 5.56 31.95 -27.70
N ILE A 148 6.49 32.91 -27.79
CA ILE A 148 6.88 33.80 -26.69
C ILE A 148 6.57 35.24 -27.08
N VAL A 149 5.86 35.97 -26.21
CA VAL A 149 5.46 37.36 -26.43
C VAL A 149 5.82 38.21 -25.22
N ASN A 150 6.49 39.33 -25.48
CA ASN A 150 6.82 40.32 -24.46
C ASN A 150 5.55 41.02 -23.96
N SER A 151 5.26 40.91 -22.67
CA SER A 151 4.08 41.48 -22.04
C SER A 151 4.19 42.98 -21.79
N MET A 152 5.39 43.56 -21.84
CA MET A 152 5.66 44.98 -21.52
C MET A 152 5.33 45.95 -22.66
N LEU A 153 4.91 45.47 -23.83
CA LEU A 153 4.55 46.31 -25.00
C LEU A 153 3.04 46.65 -25.04
N GLY A 154 2.44 46.92 -23.88
CA GLY A 154 1.00 47.20 -23.74
C GLY A 154 0.51 48.40 -24.57
N LYS A 155 -0.81 48.57 -24.69
CA LYS A 155 -1.41 49.66 -25.52
C LYS A 155 -1.08 51.08 -25.04
N ASN A 156 -0.70 51.22 -23.78
CA ASN A 156 -0.20 52.45 -23.18
C ASN A 156 1.10 52.12 -22.43
N PRO A 157 2.23 51.96 -23.13
CA PRO A 157 3.49 51.71 -22.46
C PRO A 157 3.78 52.96 -21.62
N SER A 158 3.91 52.80 -20.30
CA SER A 158 4.57 53.82 -19.48
C SER A 158 6.03 53.97 -19.97
N LYS A 159 6.86 54.83 -19.34
CA LYS A 159 8.29 55.06 -19.67
C LYS A 159 9.21 53.79 -19.62
N LEU A 160 8.63 52.59 -19.68
CA LEU A 160 9.26 51.27 -19.56
C LEU A 160 9.60 50.64 -20.92
N ALA A 161 9.59 51.40 -22.02
CA ALA A 161 9.98 50.91 -23.34
C ALA A 161 11.46 50.48 -23.39
N ASP A 162 12.32 51.14 -22.61
CA ASP A 162 13.77 50.89 -22.50
C ASP A 162 14.12 50.01 -21.29
N CYS A 163 13.25 49.05 -20.97
CA CYS A 163 13.39 48.24 -19.76
C CYS A 163 14.33 47.05 -19.91
N TYR A 164 15.36 46.95 -19.07
CA TYR A 164 16.26 45.79 -19.04
C TYR A 164 15.56 44.45 -18.69
N TYR A 165 14.39 44.50 -18.03
CA TYR A 165 13.62 43.32 -17.60
C TYR A 165 12.27 43.12 -18.32
N PRO A 166 12.25 42.70 -19.60
CA PRO A 166 11.00 42.42 -20.29
C PRO A 166 10.41 41.08 -19.80
N LEU A 167 9.28 41.15 -19.07
CA LEU A 167 8.50 39.97 -18.74
C LEU A 167 7.76 39.46 -19.98
N ALA A 168 7.78 38.15 -20.21
CA ALA A 168 7.05 37.52 -21.29
C ALA A 168 6.05 36.49 -20.79
N ASN A 169 5.04 36.25 -21.63
CA ASN A 169 4.21 35.06 -21.56
C ASN A 169 4.63 34.12 -22.70
N ALA A 170 4.63 32.82 -22.43
CA ALA A 170 5.13 31.83 -23.39
C ALA A 170 4.26 30.57 -23.43
N PHE A 171 4.07 30.03 -24.63
CA PHE A 171 3.64 28.64 -24.82
C PHE A 171 4.81 27.77 -25.22
N PHE A 172 4.84 26.55 -24.68
CA PHE A 172 5.71 25.47 -25.13
C PHE A 172 4.89 24.21 -25.36
N SER A 173 5.18 23.49 -26.44
CA SER A 173 4.45 22.27 -26.79
C SER A 173 5.37 21.18 -27.34
N LYS A 174 5.07 19.93 -26.99
CA LYS A 174 5.67 18.73 -27.60
C LYS A 174 5.10 18.42 -28.99
N LYS A 175 4.08 19.17 -29.41
CA LYS A 175 3.51 19.18 -30.76
C LYS A 175 3.64 20.55 -31.43
N PRO A 176 3.61 20.64 -32.77
CA PRO A 176 3.61 21.92 -33.47
C PRO A 176 2.48 22.84 -33.01
N LEU A 177 2.81 24.11 -32.81
CA LEU A 177 1.88 25.19 -32.52
C LEU A 177 1.35 25.76 -33.85
N ILE A 178 0.03 25.89 -33.96
CA ILE A 178 -0.62 26.30 -35.21
C ILE A 178 -1.29 27.66 -35.00
N ASN A 179 -1.23 28.53 -36.01
CA ASN A 179 -1.94 29.81 -36.05
C ASN A 179 -1.69 30.70 -34.79
N CYS A 180 -0.45 30.81 -34.32
CA CYS A 180 -0.12 31.63 -33.15
C CYS A 180 -0.49 33.10 -33.37
N LYS A 181 -1.12 33.73 -32.37
CA LYS A 181 -1.48 35.16 -32.39
C LYS A 181 -1.49 35.72 -30.98
N ASN A 182 -1.29 37.02 -30.83
CA ASN A 182 -1.42 37.70 -29.54
C ASN A 182 -2.17 39.02 -29.66
N TYR A 183 -2.68 39.48 -28.52
CA TYR A 183 -3.23 40.81 -28.36
C TYR A 183 -2.64 41.44 -27.11
N TYR A 184 -2.35 42.75 -27.21
CA TYR A 184 -2.00 43.56 -26.06
C TYR A 184 -3.26 43.99 -25.33
N LEU A 185 -3.25 43.80 -24.02
CA LEU A 185 -4.31 44.26 -23.13
C LEU A 185 -3.99 45.69 -22.67
N GLU A 186 -4.97 46.35 -22.06
CA GLU A 186 -4.71 47.60 -21.35
C GLU A 186 -3.77 47.32 -20.15
N GLY A 187 -2.81 48.21 -19.89
CA GLY A 187 -1.69 47.91 -19.00
C GLY A 187 -0.60 47.09 -19.69
N ASN A 188 0.47 46.75 -18.96
CA ASN A 188 1.61 46.00 -19.50
C ASN A 188 1.35 44.49 -19.47
N ARG A 189 0.29 44.04 -20.17
CA ARG A 189 -0.17 42.65 -20.21
C ARG A 189 -0.51 42.18 -21.63
N THR A 190 -0.44 40.87 -21.84
CA THR A 190 -0.73 40.22 -23.13
C THR A 190 -1.62 39.00 -22.96
N VAL A 191 -2.35 38.67 -24.03
CA VAL A 191 -3.04 37.39 -24.20
C VAL A 191 -2.54 36.72 -25.47
N LEU A 192 -2.21 35.43 -25.39
CA LEU A 192 -1.76 34.59 -26.51
C LEU A 192 -2.83 33.59 -26.90
N PHE A 193 -2.87 33.27 -28.19
CA PHE A 193 -3.79 32.34 -28.81
C PHE A 193 -3.01 31.33 -29.65
N VAL A 194 -3.30 30.05 -29.50
CA VAL A 194 -2.72 28.99 -30.32
C VAL A 194 -3.72 27.87 -30.60
N GLU A 195 -3.69 27.35 -31.82
CA GLU A 195 -4.43 26.15 -32.21
C GLU A 195 -3.57 24.91 -31.96
N THR A 196 -4.16 23.90 -31.33
CA THR A 196 -3.55 22.57 -31.12
C THR A 196 -4.60 21.47 -31.22
N ASN A 197 -4.15 20.21 -31.21
CA ASN A 197 -5.02 19.04 -31.29
C ASN A 197 -4.91 18.16 -30.04
N ILE A 198 -6.05 17.90 -29.41
CA ILE A 198 -6.22 16.89 -28.36
C ILE A 198 -6.88 15.67 -28.99
N GLY A 199 -6.07 14.67 -29.34
CA GLY A 199 -6.54 13.56 -30.20
C GLY A 199 -7.00 14.12 -31.56
N PRO A 200 -8.23 13.80 -32.01
CA PRO A 200 -8.78 14.32 -33.27
C PRO A 200 -9.40 15.72 -33.13
N ILE A 201 -9.52 16.25 -31.91
CA ILE A 201 -10.26 17.49 -31.65
C ILE A 201 -9.34 18.70 -31.72
N LYS A 202 -9.73 19.69 -32.54
CA LYS A 202 -9.10 21.01 -32.59
C LYS A 202 -9.47 21.82 -31.35
N VAL A 203 -8.49 22.42 -30.72
CA VAL A 203 -8.63 23.18 -29.49
C VAL A 203 -7.89 24.52 -29.63
N LEU A 204 -8.56 25.60 -29.23
CA LEU A 204 -7.98 26.92 -29.10
C LEU A 204 -7.49 27.10 -27.65
N VAL A 205 -6.17 27.18 -27.47
CA VAL A 205 -5.56 27.41 -26.16
C VAL A 205 -5.22 28.89 -26.01
N VAL A 206 -5.67 29.48 -24.91
CA VAL A 206 -5.56 30.91 -24.59
C VAL A 206 -4.73 31.07 -23.33
N GLY A 207 -3.68 31.87 -23.41
CA GLY A 207 -2.69 32.08 -22.35
C GLY A 207 -2.68 33.53 -21.93
N THR A 208 -2.67 33.84 -20.64
CA THR A 208 -2.65 35.24 -20.19
C THR A 208 -1.98 35.42 -18.82
N HIS A 209 -1.68 36.67 -18.49
CA HIS A 209 -1.32 37.14 -17.15
C HIS A 209 -2.04 38.48 -16.95
N LEU A 210 -2.88 38.62 -15.91
CA LEU A 210 -3.64 39.86 -15.66
C LEU A 210 -2.89 40.84 -14.75
N GLU A 211 -3.39 42.07 -14.61
CA GLU A 211 -2.85 43.05 -13.65
C GLU A 211 -3.19 42.66 -12.20
N TYR A 212 -2.41 43.15 -11.25
CA TYR A 212 -2.62 42.91 -9.82
C TYR A 212 -3.67 43.88 -9.23
N SER A 213 -4.46 43.45 -8.23
CA SER A 213 -5.59 44.22 -7.69
C SER A 213 -5.31 45.08 -6.45
N THR A 214 -4.08 45.12 -5.93
CA THR A 214 -3.83 45.75 -4.64
C THR A 214 -3.80 47.27 -4.71
N LYS A 215 -4.60 47.90 -3.83
CA LYS A 215 -4.56 49.31 -3.46
C LYS A 215 -3.32 49.71 -2.61
N ASP A 216 -2.45 48.76 -2.26
CA ASP A 216 -1.38 48.95 -1.26
C ASP A 216 -0.09 49.55 -1.82
N ASP A 217 0.07 49.62 -3.14
CA ASP A 217 1.24 50.25 -3.73
C ASP A 217 0.87 51.67 -4.16
N ASN A 218 1.69 52.66 -3.80
CA ASN A 218 1.58 54.08 -4.17
C ASN A 218 1.68 54.34 -5.71
N PHE A 219 1.30 53.36 -6.53
CA PHE A 219 1.35 53.39 -7.97
C PHE A 219 0.06 53.96 -8.54
N SER A 220 0.08 55.28 -8.63
CA SER A 220 -0.81 56.12 -9.43
C SER A 220 -2.28 56.09 -9.03
N ASP A 221 -2.79 57.26 -8.69
CA ASP A 221 -4.20 57.56 -8.43
C ASP A 221 -5.13 57.34 -9.65
N ASN A 222 -4.66 56.65 -10.71
CA ASN A 222 -5.33 56.54 -12.01
C ASN A 222 -5.51 55.11 -12.52
N VAL A 223 -5.14 54.04 -11.78
CA VAL A 223 -5.53 52.68 -12.19
C VAL A 223 -7.03 52.55 -11.93
N PRO A 224 -7.88 52.39 -12.96
CA PRO A 224 -9.31 52.27 -12.74
C PRO A 224 -9.57 51.04 -11.86
N GLU A 225 -10.43 51.17 -10.85
CA GLU A 225 -10.83 50.06 -9.96
C GLU A 225 -11.40 48.85 -10.74
N ASP A 226 -11.72 49.07 -12.03
CA ASP A 226 -12.18 48.08 -13.01
C ASP A 226 -11.13 47.63 -14.06
N LEU A 227 -9.82 47.92 -13.93
CA LEU A 227 -8.83 47.54 -14.96
C LEU A 227 -8.81 46.04 -15.24
N ILE A 228 -8.78 45.21 -14.19
CA ILE A 228 -8.82 43.74 -14.33
C ILE A 228 -10.12 43.29 -15.00
N LYS A 229 -11.24 43.94 -14.69
CA LYS A 229 -12.55 43.65 -15.30
C LYS A 229 -12.57 44.03 -16.77
N TYR A 230 -11.93 45.14 -17.11
CA TYR A 230 -11.73 45.58 -18.47
C TYR A 230 -10.84 44.60 -19.24
N GLN A 231 -9.70 44.19 -18.69
CA GLN A 231 -8.82 43.18 -19.27
C GLN A 231 -9.56 41.84 -19.48
N ALA A 232 -10.32 41.37 -18.48
CA ALA A 232 -11.13 40.16 -18.59
C ALA A 232 -12.17 40.26 -19.72
N SER A 233 -12.82 41.42 -19.85
CA SER A 233 -13.78 41.70 -20.94
C SER A 233 -13.10 41.74 -22.31
N GLN A 234 -11.89 42.32 -22.40
CA GLN A 234 -11.09 42.32 -23.64
C GLN A 234 -10.71 40.89 -24.05
N ILE A 235 -10.31 40.04 -23.10
CA ILE A 235 -10.00 38.63 -23.35
C ILE A 235 -11.22 37.91 -23.95
N ILE A 236 -12.41 38.06 -23.36
CA ILE A 236 -13.63 37.44 -23.89
C ILE A 236 -13.91 37.90 -25.33
N LYS A 237 -13.82 39.21 -25.59
CA LYS A 237 -14.02 39.77 -26.94
C LYS A 237 -13.02 39.20 -27.95
N TYR A 238 -11.76 39.03 -27.57
CA TYR A 238 -10.74 38.44 -28.44
C TYR A 238 -10.98 36.93 -28.63
N ILE A 239 -11.43 36.21 -27.62
CA ILE A 239 -11.81 34.79 -27.72
C ILE A 239 -12.96 34.61 -28.72
N GLU A 240 -14.04 35.39 -28.62
CA GLU A 240 -15.17 35.33 -29.56
C GLU A 240 -14.74 35.63 -31.00
N LYS A 241 -13.82 36.58 -31.17
CA LYS A 241 -13.25 36.90 -32.47
C LYS A 241 -12.45 35.72 -33.04
N GLU A 242 -11.52 35.16 -32.27
CA GLU A 242 -10.65 34.06 -32.73
C GLU A 242 -11.43 32.75 -32.92
N GLU A 243 -12.41 32.46 -32.07
CA GLU A 243 -13.35 31.34 -32.23
C GLU A 243 -14.06 31.41 -33.59
N LYS A 244 -14.58 32.59 -33.96
CA LYS A 244 -15.25 32.81 -35.25
C LYS A 244 -14.28 32.76 -36.43
N GLU A 245 -13.12 33.41 -36.32
CA GLU A 245 -12.13 33.47 -37.40
C GLU A 245 -11.51 32.08 -37.70
N ARG A 246 -11.32 31.25 -36.67
CA ARG A 246 -10.68 29.93 -36.79
C ARG A 246 -11.65 28.76 -36.88
N ASN A 247 -12.94 29.00 -36.61
CA ASN A 247 -13.98 27.97 -36.53
C ASN A 247 -13.62 26.86 -35.52
N ILE A 248 -13.26 27.24 -34.29
CA ILE A 248 -12.90 26.32 -33.20
C ILE A 248 -13.72 26.65 -31.97
N SER A 249 -14.60 25.73 -31.56
CA SER A 249 -15.51 25.88 -30.41
C SER A 249 -14.97 25.29 -29.11
N ASN A 250 -13.89 24.51 -29.14
CA ASN A 250 -13.27 23.93 -27.96
C ASN A 250 -12.14 24.83 -27.47
N ILE A 251 -12.32 25.46 -26.30
CA ILE A 251 -11.43 26.52 -25.82
C ILE A 251 -10.91 26.18 -24.42
N ILE A 252 -9.60 26.33 -24.23
CA ILE A 252 -8.94 26.21 -22.93
C ILE A 252 -8.28 27.55 -22.61
N LEU A 253 -8.71 28.21 -21.53
CA LEU A 253 -8.08 29.42 -21.01
C LEU A 253 -7.22 29.06 -19.80
N LEU A 254 -5.96 29.48 -19.81
CA LEU A 254 -5.02 29.19 -18.75
C LEU A 254 -4.07 30.36 -18.47
N GLY A 255 -3.61 30.48 -17.23
CA GLY A 255 -2.73 31.58 -16.82
C GLY A 255 -2.97 32.09 -15.40
N ASP A 256 -2.17 33.08 -15.03
CA ASP A 256 -2.28 33.80 -13.76
C ASP A 256 -3.25 34.99 -13.90
N LEU A 257 -4.42 34.90 -13.27
CA LEU A 257 -5.43 35.96 -13.30
C LEU A 257 -5.30 36.94 -12.12
N ASN A 258 -4.28 36.77 -11.28
CA ASN A 258 -3.92 37.60 -10.12
C ASN A 258 -5.02 37.86 -9.07
N ASN A 259 -6.17 37.20 -9.19
CA ASN A 259 -7.33 37.41 -8.33
C ASN A 259 -8.00 36.08 -7.98
N GLN A 260 -8.63 36.05 -6.81
CA GLN A 260 -9.32 34.87 -6.32
C GLN A 260 -10.58 34.53 -7.13
N TYR A 261 -10.97 33.26 -7.03
CA TYR A 261 -12.24 32.80 -7.59
C TYR A 261 -13.40 33.52 -6.91
N ASN A 262 -14.34 34.04 -7.71
CA ASN A 262 -15.43 34.96 -7.34
C ASN A 262 -15.06 36.44 -7.20
N HIS A 263 -13.83 36.86 -7.53
CA HIS A 263 -13.56 38.28 -7.61
C HIS A 263 -14.47 38.90 -8.70
N PRO A 264 -15.27 39.96 -8.41
CA PRO A 264 -16.20 40.54 -9.38
C PRO A 264 -15.53 40.97 -10.69
N SER A 265 -14.27 41.38 -10.64
CA SER A 265 -13.49 41.74 -11.83
C SER A 265 -13.20 40.57 -12.77
N LEU A 266 -13.35 39.32 -12.33
CA LEU A 266 -13.19 38.14 -13.18
C LEU A 266 -14.52 37.56 -13.68
N SER A 267 -15.66 38.19 -13.36
CA SER A 267 -16.97 37.69 -13.79
C SER A 267 -17.06 37.47 -15.31
N PRO A 268 -16.53 38.34 -16.20
CA PRO A 268 -16.62 38.10 -17.64
C PRO A 268 -16.01 36.75 -18.06
N ILE A 269 -14.92 36.33 -17.41
CA ILE A 269 -14.27 35.04 -17.68
C ILE A 269 -15.09 33.89 -17.10
N PHE A 270 -15.53 34.00 -15.84
CA PHE A 270 -16.23 32.91 -15.15
C PHE A 270 -17.69 32.72 -15.60
N ASP A 271 -18.30 33.73 -16.21
CA ASP A 271 -19.63 33.62 -16.83
C ASP A 271 -19.60 32.72 -18.08
N ARG A 272 -18.46 32.65 -18.76
CA ARG A 272 -18.26 31.81 -19.95
C ARG A 272 -17.66 30.44 -19.61
N PHE A 273 -16.58 30.42 -18.84
CA PHE A 273 -15.79 29.20 -18.66
C PHE A 273 -16.16 28.41 -17.41
N ARG A 274 -16.01 27.09 -17.50
CA ARG A 274 -16.12 26.18 -16.35
C ARG A 274 -14.75 25.81 -15.81
N TYR A 275 -14.70 25.46 -14.53
CA TYR A 275 -13.50 24.90 -13.92
C TYR A 275 -13.22 23.50 -14.44
N GLY A 276 -11.95 23.22 -14.71
CA GLY A 276 -11.50 21.88 -15.04
C GLY A 276 -11.83 20.85 -13.96
N TYR A 277 -11.38 21.08 -12.72
CA TYR A 277 -11.71 20.30 -11.53
C TYR A 277 -11.22 21.04 -10.26
N GLU A 278 -11.51 20.53 -9.05
CA GLU A 278 -11.30 21.11 -7.70
C GLU A 278 -10.40 22.36 -7.53
N LYS A 279 -10.92 23.35 -6.80
CA LYS A 279 -10.20 24.57 -6.41
C LYS A 279 -9.12 24.24 -5.37
N LYS A 280 -7.85 24.35 -5.75
CA LYS A 280 -6.71 24.22 -4.83
C LYS A 280 -5.89 25.51 -4.86
N THR A 281 -5.40 25.91 -3.68
CA THR A 281 -4.50 27.06 -3.53
C THR A 281 -3.23 26.83 -4.33
N ASN A 282 -2.83 27.79 -5.16
CA ASN A 282 -1.68 27.69 -6.05
C ASN A 282 -0.69 28.87 -5.95
N SER A 283 -0.90 29.80 -5.02
CA SER A 283 0.11 30.80 -4.64
C SER A 283 0.51 30.65 -3.16
N PHE A 284 1.82 30.61 -2.90
CA PHE A 284 2.38 30.28 -1.58
C PHE A 284 2.13 31.36 -0.52
N LEU A 285 2.36 32.61 -0.86
CA LEU A 285 2.44 33.71 0.11
C LEU A 285 1.08 34.04 0.74
N ARG A 286 -0.02 33.82 0.01
CA ARG A 286 -1.36 34.24 0.42
C ARG A 286 -2.38 33.10 0.52
N ARG A 287 -2.00 31.87 0.16
CA ARG A 287 -2.91 30.70 0.06
C ARG A 287 -4.10 31.00 -0.85
N GLU A 288 -3.83 31.66 -1.97
CA GLU A 288 -4.83 32.10 -2.93
C GLU A 288 -4.88 31.15 -4.13
N VAL A 289 -6.00 31.18 -4.84
CA VAL A 289 -6.11 30.60 -6.18
C VAL A 289 -5.95 31.77 -7.14
N LYS A 290 -4.87 31.79 -7.92
CA LYS A 290 -4.55 32.84 -8.89
C LYS A 290 -4.28 32.27 -10.28
N ASP A 291 -3.71 31.07 -10.34
CA ASP A 291 -3.53 30.34 -11.59
C ASP A 291 -4.77 29.51 -11.93
N TYR A 292 -5.13 29.48 -13.20
CA TYR A 292 -6.34 28.79 -13.64
C TYR A 292 -6.12 27.96 -14.90
N ILE A 293 -6.87 26.86 -15.00
CA ILE A 293 -7.12 26.13 -16.25
C ILE A 293 -8.63 25.96 -16.38
N LEU A 294 -9.22 26.74 -17.27
CA LEU A 294 -10.65 26.88 -17.50
C LEU A 294 -11.01 26.35 -18.89
N VAL A 295 -12.20 25.74 -19.00
CA VAL A 295 -12.61 25.01 -20.19
C VAL A 295 -14.00 25.44 -20.63
N ASP A 296 -14.12 25.75 -21.91
CA ASP A 296 -15.38 25.98 -22.63
C ASP A 296 -15.39 25.01 -23.82
N SER A 297 -15.95 23.82 -23.61
CA SER A 297 -15.94 22.72 -24.59
C SER A 297 -17.05 21.72 -24.31
N LEU A 298 -17.55 21.10 -25.39
CA LEU A 298 -18.49 19.98 -25.34
C LEU A 298 -17.83 18.61 -25.61
N GLU A 299 -16.60 18.59 -26.11
CA GLU A 299 -15.94 17.39 -26.68
C GLU A 299 -14.68 16.96 -25.92
N ILE A 300 -14.05 17.87 -25.16
CA ILE A 300 -12.91 17.56 -24.31
C ILE A 300 -13.26 17.73 -22.84
N PHE A 301 -12.85 16.77 -22.02
CA PHE A 301 -13.19 16.73 -20.61
C PHE A 301 -11.93 16.69 -19.75
N PRO A 302 -11.85 17.54 -18.71
CA PRO A 302 -10.84 17.42 -17.67
C PRO A 302 -11.11 16.13 -16.88
N SER A 303 -10.20 15.17 -16.99
CA SER A 303 -10.27 13.90 -16.26
C SER A 303 -9.59 13.98 -14.88
N TYR A 304 -8.64 14.90 -14.71
CA TYR A 304 -7.86 15.05 -13.49
C TYR A 304 -7.21 16.44 -13.42
N SER A 305 -7.07 16.99 -12.21
CA SER A 305 -6.40 18.27 -11.96
C SER A 305 -5.48 18.18 -10.75
N HIS A 306 -4.30 18.78 -10.86
CA HIS A 306 -3.31 18.78 -9.79
C HIS A 306 -2.40 19.99 -9.82
N SER A 307 -1.97 20.41 -8.63
CA SER A 307 -0.97 21.44 -8.40
C SER A 307 0.29 20.78 -7.84
N ILE A 308 1.43 20.93 -8.51
CA ILE A 308 2.69 20.35 -8.05
C ILE A 308 3.33 21.28 -7.03
N HIS A 309 3.36 20.84 -5.77
CA HIS A 309 3.95 21.57 -4.65
C HIS A 309 5.48 21.57 -4.75
N SER A 310 6.06 22.63 -5.32
CA SER A 310 7.52 22.79 -5.48
C SER A 310 8.01 24.14 -4.95
N GLY A 311 9.25 24.21 -4.50
CA GLY A 311 9.88 25.46 -4.07
C GLY A 311 10.40 26.35 -5.20
N HIS A 312 10.16 26.00 -6.47
CA HIS A 312 10.88 26.61 -7.60
C HIS A 312 10.31 27.95 -8.08
N SER A 313 9.13 28.33 -7.59
CA SER A 313 8.46 29.62 -7.82
C SER A 313 7.61 29.96 -6.59
N ASP A 314 7.14 31.20 -6.46
CA ASP A 314 6.11 31.59 -5.49
C ASP A 314 4.68 31.14 -5.90
N HIS A 315 4.56 30.54 -7.08
CA HIS A 315 3.39 29.84 -7.59
C HIS A 315 3.61 28.32 -7.71
N LEU A 316 2.51 27.57 -7.79
CA LEU A 316 2.50 26.13 -8.05
C LEU A 316 2.23 25.86 -9.53
N LEU A 317 2.96 24.91 -10.12
CA LEU A 317 2.64 24.39 -11.44
C LEU A 317 1.28 23.69 -11.38
N LEU A 318 0.29 24.22 -12.10
CA LEU A 318 -1.06 23.68 -12.19
C LEU A 318 -1.22 22.94 -13.52
N PHE A 319 -1.73 21.71 -13.50
CA PHE A 319 -2.03 20.97 -14.73
C PHE A 319 -3.38 20.25 -14.67
N ASN A 320 -3.94 20.04 -15.86
CA ASN A 320 -5.11 19.19 -16.10
C ASN A 320 -4.80 18.11 -17.15
N ASP A 321 -5.33 16.92 -16.90
CA ASP A 321 -5.34 15.79 -17.84
C ASP A 321 -6.65 15.82 -18.65
N PHE A 322 -6.57 15.97 -19.96
CA PHE A 322 -7.71 16.01 -20.88
C PHE A 322 -7.89 14.69 -21.63
N ILE A 323 -9.17 14.34 -21.84
CA ILE A 323 -9.61 13.20 -22.66
C ILE A 323 -10.70 13.65 -23.63
N HIS A 324 -10.83 12.93 -24.75
CA HIS A 324 -11.90 13.11 -25.74
C HIS A 324 -13.06 12.13 -25.49
N THR A 325 -14.30 12.55 -25.76
CA THR A 325 -15.58 11.88 -25.40
C THR A 325 -15.77 10.45 -25.86
N ASP A 326 -15.13 10.04 -26.95
CA ASP A 326 -15.30 8.67 -27.48
C ASP A 326 -14.44 7.63 -26.75
N ALA A 327 -13.53 8.06 -25.86
CA ALA A 327 -12.80 7.16 -24.97
C ALA A 327 -13.64 6.88 -23.72
N ASP A 328 -14.25 5.70 -23.68
CA ASP A 328 -15.00 5.07 -22.58
C ASP A 328 -14.98 5.84 -21.25
N LYS A 329 -16.07 6.57 -20.94
CA LYS A 329 -16.29 7.15 -19.60
C LYS A 329 -16.18 6.10 -18.49
N ASP A 330 -16.48 4.84 -18.81
CA ASP A 330 -16.34 3.70 -17.92
C ASP A 330 -14.87 3.33 -17.65
N LEU A 331 -13.98 3.48 -18.64
CA LEU A 331 -12.54 3.28 -18.49
C LEU A 331 -11.95 4.31 -17.52
N VAL A 332 -12.35 5.57 -17.63
CA VAL A 332 -11.89 6.68 -16.78
C VAL A 332 -12.26 6.44 -15.31
N SER A 333 -13.44 5.87 -15.04
CA SER A 333 -13.88 5.52 -13.68
C SER A 333 -13.10 4.34 -13.07
N SER A 334 -12.47 3.51 -13.91
CA SER A 334 -11.75 2.29 -13.51
C SER A 334 -10.25 2.50 -13.26
N LEU A 335 -9.70 3.65 -13.69
CA LEU A 335 -8.28 3.96 -13.58
C LEU A 335 -7.92 4.47 -12.17
N ASN A 336 -7.65 3.53 -11.26
CA ASN A 336 -6.88 3.81 -10.05
C ASN A 336 -5.42 4.06 -10.45
N LYS A 337 -4.98 5.32 -10.42
CA LYS A 337 -3.71 5.81 -11.00
C LYS A 337 -2.49 5.51 -10.12
N LYS A 338 -1.32 5.34 -10.77
CA LYS A 338 0.01 5.19 -10.17
C LYS A 338 0.70 6.56 -10.02
N TYR A 339 1.55 6.74 -9.00
CA TYR A 339 2.24 8.02 -8.73
C TYR A 339 3.77 7.90 -8.77
N LEU A 340 4.43 8.97 -9.22
CA LEU A 340 5.90 9.14 -9.21
C LEU A 340 6.30 10.10 -8.07
N TYR A 341 7.41 9.83 -7.40
CA TYR A 341 7.89 10.63 -6.25
C TYR A 341 9.31 11.09 -6.48
N LEU A 342 9.52 12.41 -6.48
CA LEU A 342 10.84 13.00 -6.59
C LEU A 342 11.26 13.58 -5.24
N LYS A 343 12.48 13.24 -4.82
CA LYS A 343 13.14 13.90 -3.68
C LYS A 343 14.25 14.76 -4.26
N ILE A 344 14.04 16.07 -4.27
CA ILE A 344 15.07 17.04 -4.66
C ILE A 344 15.97 17.28 -3.44
N ASN A 345 17.26 16.99 -3.56
CA ASN A 345 18.28 17.49 -2.65
C ASN A 345 18.94 18.71 -3.33
N SER A 346 19.43 19.67 -2.55
CA SER A 346 19.99 20.94 -3.01
C SER A 346 21.30 20.87 -3.80
N ASP A 347 21.90 19.68 -4.00
CA ASP A 347 23.23 19.50 -4.58
C ASP A 347 23.25 18.70 -5.91
N GLY A 348 22.30 18.96 -6.81
CA GLY A 348 22.29 18.39 -8.18
C GLY A 348 21.83 16.92 -8.27
N TYR A 349 21.25 16.58 -9.42
CA TYR A 349 20.63 15.28 -9.69
C TYR A 349 21.67 14.17 -9.85
N GLU A 350 21.55 13.09 -9.07
CA GLU A 350 22.00 11.77 -9.52
C GLU A 350 20.83 11.11 -10.26
N ASP A 351 21.02 10.91 -11.56
CA ASP A 351 20.16 10.13 -12.47
C ASP A 351 19.83 8.77 -11.85
N ASN A 352 18.61 8.60 -11.36
CA ASN A 352 18.06 7.31 -10.98
C ASN A 352 16.53 7.40 -10.87
N ALA A 353 15.83 6.76 -11.80
CA ALA A 353 14.38 6.62 -11.78
C ALA A 353 13.93 5.91 -10.49
N VAL A 354 13.29 6.66 -9.58
CA VAL A 354 12.69 6.16 -8.34
C VAL A 354 11.18 6.13 -8.50
N ILE A 355 10.61 4.94 -8.70
CA ILE A 355 9.16 4.72 -8.54
C ILE A 355 8.91 4.40 -7.07
N GLN A 356 8.21 5.24 -6.30
CA GLN A 356 7.60 4.82 -5.03
C GLN A 356 6.67 5.85 -4.37
N LYS A 357 5.35 5.60 -4.38
CA LYS A 357 4.49 5.45 -3.17
C LYS A 357 2.99 5.43 -3.53
N GLU A 358 2.30 4.33 -3.29
CA GLU A 358 0.86 4.44 -2.97
C GLU A 358 0.44 3.52 -1.80
N PHE A 359 1.39 2.83 -1.15
CA PHE A 359 1.02 1.75 -0.23
C PHE A 359 1.52 1.88 1.22
N TYR A 360 2.15 2.99 1.63
CA TYR A 360 2.78 3.06 2.96
C TYR A 360 2.35 4.27 3.80
N PRO A 361 1.35 4.13 4.68
CA PRO A 361 1.09 5.12 5.70
C PRO A 361 2.14 4.94 6.82
N LYS A 362 3.14 5.84 6.84
CA LYS A 362 4.12 6.16 7.92
C LYS A 362 5.59 5.80 7.65
N LYS A 363 6.33 6.82 7.21
CA LYS A 363 7.64 7.31 7.72
C LYS A 363 8.82 6.35 8.05
N LYS A 364 8.86 5.05 7.70
CA LYS A 364 10.01 4.21 8.10
C LYS A 364 10.60 3.17 7.14
N TYR A 365 10.13 3.06 5.90
CA TYR A 365 10.74 2.14 4.95
C TYR A 365 11.61 2.91 3.96
N LEU A 366 12.88 2.50 3.90
CA LEU A 366 13.91 2.97 2.98
C LEU A 366 13.37 2.99 1.54
N LYS A 367 13.88 3.89 0.69
CA LYS A 367 13.78 3.77 -0.76
C LYS A 367 14.30 2.36 -1.12
N VAL A 368 13.41 1.40 -1.37
CA VAL A 368 13.78 0.07 -1.87
C VAL A 368 13.51 0.11 -3.37
N GLN A 369 14.57 0.14 -4.18
CA GLN A 369 14.43 -0.15 -5.60
C GLN A 369 13.89 -1.58 -5.72
N VAL A 370 12.74 -1.73 -6.38
CA VAL A 370 12.13 -3.03 -6.65
C VAL A 370 12.43 -3.40 -8.10
N SER A 371 12.91 -4.62 -8.33
CA SER A 371 13.16 -5.12 -9.68
C SER A 371 11.86 -5.26 -10.49
N ALA A 372 11.94 -5.26 -11.82
CA ALA A 372 10.79 -5.57 -12.68
C ALA A 372 10.17 -6.94 -12.37
N GLU A 373 11.00 -7.91 -11.98
CA GLU A 373 10.56 -9.24 -11.54
C GLU A 373 9.74 -9.19 -10.24
N THR A 374 10.09 -8.30 -9.31
CA THR A 374 9.30 -8.03 -8.11
C THR A 374 7.94 -7.48 -8.47
N ILE A 375 7.87 -6.55 -9.44
CA ILE A 375 6.60 -6.00 -9.91
C ILE A 375 5.73 -7.09 -10.53
N ASN A 376 6.33 -7.95 -11.38
CA ASN A 376 5.63 -9.05 -12.02
C ASN A 376 5.11 -10.09 -11.01
N ASN A 377 5.80 -10.29 -9.89
CA ASN A 377 5.41 -11.24 -8.85
C ASN A 377 4.63 -10.62 -7.68
N SER A 378 4.46 -9.30 -7.68
CA SER A 378 3.52 -8.60 -6.81
C SER A 378 2.13 -8.57 -7.44
N HIS A 379 1.09 -8.61 -6.60
CA HIS A 379 -0.29 -8.51 -7.07
C HIS A 379 -0.63 -7.03 -7.36
N PHE A 380 -0.35 -6.56 -8.57
CA PHE A 380 -0.84 -5.24 -9.04
C PHE A 380 -2.10 -5.36 -9.92
N ASN A 381 -2.33 -6.52 -10.57
CA ASN A 381 -3.52 -6.80 -11.38
C ASN A 381 -4.44 -7.78 -10.64
N PHE A 382 -5.69 -7.36 -10.41
CA PHE A 382 -6.60 -7.96 -9.43
C PHE A 382 -7.17 -9.34 -9.79
N ASP A 383 -7.12 -9.76 -11.06
CA ASP A 383 -8.01 -10.85 -11.48
C ASP A 383 -7.33 -12.07 -12.15
N GLN A 384 -6.06 -12.03 -12.55
CA GLN A 384 -5.52 -13.08 -13.43
C GLN A 384 -4.58 -14.12 -12.80
N TRP A 385 -3.75 -13.78 -11.81
CA TRP A 385 -2.75 -14.77 -11.33
C TRP A 385 -3.31 -15.76 -10.31
N TYR A 386 -4.42 -15.42 -9.62
CA TYR A 386 -5.07 -16.31 -8.65
C TYR A 386 -5.62 -17.59 -9.33
N SER A 387 -5.65 -17.57 -10.65
CA SER A 387 -6.24 -18.52 -11.58
C SER A 387 -5.22 -19.42 -12.27
N THR A 388 -4.13 -19.78 -11.59
CA THR A 388 -3.11 -20.66 -12.16
C THR A 388 -3.43 -22.14 -11.91
N ASN A 389 -3.33 -22.94 -12.98
CA ASN A 389 -3.23 -24.40 -12.90
C ASN A 389 -1.76 -24.87 -12.90
N ASP A 390 -0.82 -23.96 -13.12
CA ASP A 390 0.62 -24.22 -13.25
C ASP A 390 1.31 -24.15 -11.88
N ILE A 391 0.77 -24.88 -10.92
CA ILE A 391 1.42 -25.07 -9.60
C ILE A 391 2.19 -26.37 -9.64
N GLU A 392 3.49 -26.32 -9.32
CA GLU A 392 4.30 -27.53 -9.20
C GLU A 392 3.75 -28.42 -8.08
N LEU A 393 3.26 -29.60 -8.49
CA LEU A 393 2.55 -30.55 -7.63
C LEU A 393 3.46 -31.09 -6.52
N LEU A 394 2.85 -31.59 -5.44
CA LEU A 394 3.57 -32.33 -4.39
C LEU A 394 4.25 -33.58 -4.95
N GLY A 395 3.66 -34.15 -6.00
CA GLY A 395 4.11 -35.33 -6.74
C GLY A 395 3.00 -35.83 -7.64
N LYS A 396 3.27 -36.88 -8.41
CA LYS A 396 2.26 -37.58 -9.20
C LYS A 396 1.84 -38.85 -8.47
N THR A 397 0.54 -39.04 -8.26
CA THR A 397 -0.01 -40.24 -7.63
C THR A 397 -1.06 -40.89 -8.52
N LYS A 398 -1.24 -42.21 -8.40
CA LYS A 398 -2.36 -42.87 -9.09
C LYS A 398 -3.68 -42.70 -8.33
N LEU A 399 -4.78 -42.97 -9.02
CA LEU A 399 -6.12 -42.89 -8.46
C LEU A 399 -6.23 -43.75 -7.19
N TYR A 400 -6.72 -43.14 -6.10
CA TYR A 400 -6.91 -43.77 -4.79
C TYR A 400 -5.62 -44.26 -4.10
N GLN A 401 -4.44 -43.83 -4.54
CA GLN A 401 -3.16 -44.14 -3.87
C GLN A 401 -2.77 -43.04 -2.88
N TYR A 402 -3.59 -42.84 -1.85
CA TYR A 402 -3.41 -41.78 -0.86
C TYR A 402 -2.06 -41.85 -0.13
N HIS A 403 -1.53 -43.05 0.07
CA HIS A 403 -0.26 -43.26 0.76
C HIS A 403 0.96 -42.70 0.03
N GLU A 404 0.92 -42.55 -1.29
CA GLU A 404 2.05 -42.01 -2.06
C GLU A 404 2.29 -40.53 -1.71
N ALA A 405 1.23 -39.73 -1.57
CA ALA A 405 1.34 -38.33 -1.18
C ALA A 405 1.96 -38.18 0.22
N ILE A 406 1.57 -39.05 1.16
CA ILE A 406 2.12 -39.03 2.53
C ILE A 406 3.54 -39.58 2.58
N LYS A 407 3.86 -40.56 1.74
CA LYS A 407 5.22 -41.08 1.61
C LYS A 407 6.20 -39.97 1.21
N ILE A 408 5.86 -39.14 0.22
CA ILE A 408 6.70 -38.01 -0.22
C ILE A 408 7.02 -37.08 0.96
N LEU A 409 6.01 -36.72 1.74
CA LEU A 409 6.18 -35.87 2.93
C LEU A 409 6.99 -36.56 4.02
N PHE A 410 6.73 -37.84 4.28
CA PHE A 410 7.44 -38.60 5.30
C PHE A 410 8.92 -38.80 4.95
N ASP A 411 9.23 -39.16 3.70
CA ASP A 411 10.59 -39.34 3.21
C ASP A 411 11.36 -38.01 3.27
N THR A 412 10.69 -36.89 3.01
CA THR A 412 11.29 -35.55 3.08
C THR A 412 11.45 -35.09 4.51
N TYR A 413 10.37 -34.97 5.27
CA TYR A 413 10.36 -34.27 6.56
C TYR A 413 10.50 -35.18 7.79
N GLY A 414 10.28 -36.48 7.63
CA GLY A 414 10.32 -37.46 8.71
C GLY A 414 9.29 -37.19 9.82
N GLY A 415 9.62 -37.61 11.04
CA GLY A 415 8.78 -37.37 12.22
C GLY A 415 7.68 -38.41 12.44
N SER A 416 7.31 -38.61 13.70
CA SER A 416 6.38 -39.69 14.06
C SER A 416 4.95 -39.45 13.58
N ARG A 417 4.51 -38.20 13.41
CA ARG A 417 3.18 -37.88 12.89
C ARG A 417 3.02 -38.37 11.45
N LEU A 418 3.92 -37.96 10.56
CA LEU A 418 3.92 -38.39 9.16
C LEU A 418 4.11 -39.90 9.02
N LYS A 419 4.94 -40.52 9.88
CA LYS A 419 5.07 -41.98 9.94
C LYS A 419 3.74 -42.69 10.26
N ASN A 420 2.97 -42.16 11.21
CA ASN A 420 1.68 -42.72 11.59
C ASN A 420 0.64 -42.55 10.47
N LEU A 421 0.58 -41.36 9.87
CA LEU A 421 -0.29 -41.08 8.72
C LEU A 421 0.05 -41.96 7.53
N TYR A 422 1.35 -42.19 7.26
CA TYR A 422 1.78 -43.07 6.18
C TYR A 422 1.25 -44.49 6.38
N LYS A 423 1.39 -45.04 7.59
CA LYS A 423 0.80 -46.35 7.94
C LYS A 423 -0.72 -46.38 7.81
N TYR A 424 -1.41 -45.31 8.23
CA TYR A 424 -2.86 -45.24 8.16
C TYR A 424 -3.37 -45.11 6.71
N SER A 425 -2.71 -44.28 5.91
CA SER A 425 -3.03 -44.03 4.50
C SER A 425 -2.95 -45.26 3.59
N TYR A 426 -2.11 -46.26 3.94
CA TYR A 426 -2.11 -47.55 3.26
C TYR A 426 -3.44 -48.28 3.38
N LYS A 427 -4.07 -48.26 4.56
CA LYS A 427 -5.36 -48.91 4.81
C LYS A 427 -6.50 -48.22 4.07
N LEU A 428 -6.36 -46.94 3.79
CA LEU A 428 -7.35 -46.13 3.08
C LEU A 428 -7.22 -46.24 1.55
N SER A 429 -6.05 -46.64 1.05
CA SER A 429 -5.75 -46.66 -0.39
C SER A 429 -6.58 -47.73 -1.12
N GLY A 430 -7.00 -47.41 -2.34
CA GLY A 430 -7.86 -48.25 -3.18
C GLY A 430 -9.37 -48.00 -3.02
N TYR A 431 -9.80 -47.14 -2.09
CA TYR A 431 -11.21 -46.94 -1.78
C TYR A 431 -11.64 -45.46 -1.76
N TYR A 432 -12.94 -45.26 -1.91
CA TYR A 432 -13.62 -44.00 -1.57
C TYR A 432 -13.49 -43.71 -0.06
N LEU A 433 -13.10 -42.49 0.32
CA LEU A 433 -12.97 -42.12 1.73
C LEU A 433 -14.34 -41.82 2.33
N ASN A 434 -14.66 -42.49 3.43
CA ASN A 434 -15.90 -42.30 4.16
C ASN A 434 -15.61 -42.11 5.65
N SER A 435 -15.99 -40.97 6.20
CA SER A 435 -15.83 -40.67 7.63
C SER A 435 -16.96 -41.21 8.51
N LYS A 436 -17.98 -41.86 7.93
CA LYS A 436 -19.03 -42.51 8.73
C LYS A 436 -18.40 -43.56 9.64
N ASN A 437 -18.67 -43.44 10.94
CA ASN A 437 -18.21 -44.33 12.02
C ASN A 437 -16.72 -44.21 12.39
N LEU A 438 -16.01 -43.18 11.91
CA LEU A 438 -14.67 -42.87 12.42
C LEU A 438 -14.76 -42.06 13.71
N SER A 439 -13.77 -42.21 14.58
CA SER A 439 -13.55 -41.27 15.68
C SER A 439 -13.16 -39.88 15.16
N GLU A 440 -13.19 -38.87 16.03
CA GLU A 440 -12.76 -37.51 15.68
C GLU A 440 -11.29 -37.48 15.24
N ASP A 441 -10.41 -38.18 15.96
CA ASP A 441 -8.99 -38.28 15.62
C ASP A 441 -8.76 -39.01 14.28
N GLU A 442 -9.48 -40.11 14.03
CA GLU A 442 -9.40 -40.83 12.74
C GLU A 442 -9.94 -39.99 11.57
N THR A 443 -10.98 -39.20 11.82
CA THR A 443 -11.51 -38.25 10.83
C THR A 443 -10.48 -37.17 10.52
N ALA A 444 -9.84 -36.59 11.53
CA ALA A 444 -8.78 -35.61 11.35
C ALA A 444 -7.58 -36.20 10.57
N ASP A 445 -7.19 -37.44 10.87
CA ASP A 445 -6.14 -38.16 10.13
C ASP A 445 -6.52 -38.40 8.66
N LEU A 446 -7.76 -38.84 8.40
CA LEU A 446 -8.29 -39.04 7.05
C LEU A 446 -8.30 -37.74 6.25
N GLU A 447 -8.74 -36.64 6.86
CA GLU A 447 -8.81 -35.33 6.22
C GLU A 447 -7.43 -34.73 5.93
N GLU A 448 -6.45 -34.92 6.82
CA GLU A 448 -5.04 -34.57 6.56
C GLU A 448 -4.48 -35.39 5.38
N ILE A 449 -4.78 -36.69 5.34
CA ILE A 449 -4.36 -37.56 4.22
C ILE A 449 -4.95 -37.09 2.90
N LEU A 450 -6.26 -36.79 2.89
CA LEU A 450 -6.94 -36.28 1.71
C LEU A 450 -6.37 -34.94 1.26
N PHE A 451 -6.09 -34.02 2.18
CA PHE A 451 -5.54 -32.71 1.85
C PHE A 451 -4.21 -32.81 1.10
N HIS A 452 -3.31 -33.70 1.54
CA HIS A 452 -2.05 -33.94 0.86
C HIS A 452 -2.22 -34.71 -0.46
N TYR A 453 -3.19 -35.62 -0.55
CA TYR A 453 -3.53 -36.27 -1.82
C TYR A 453 -4.03 -35.26 -2.86
N ILE A 454 -4.87 -34.30 -2.48
CA ILE A 454 -5.36 -33.25 -3.40
C ILE A 454 -4.19 -32.47 -4.03
N LYS A 455 -3.08 -32.26 -3.29
CA LYS A 455 -1.84 -31.60 -3.79
C LYS A 455 -1.10 -32.36 -4.90
N THR A 456 -1.55 -33.57 -5.23
CA THR A 456 -1.00 -34.42 -6.29
C THR A 456 -1.96 -34.57 -7.48
N ARG A 457 -3.15 -33.92 -7.43
CA ARG A 457 -4.26 -34.10 -8.37
C ARG A 457 -4.73 -32.74 -8.91
N PRO A 458 -4.12 -32.20 -9.98
CA PRO A 458 -4.44 -30.86 -10.52
C PRO A 458 -5.88 -30.72 -11.05
N ASN A 459 -6.52 -31.83 -11.41
CA ASN A 459 -7.89 -31.87 -11.94
C ASN A 459 -8.97 -31.96 -10.83
N MET A 460 -8.56 -31.95 -9.56
CA MET A 460 -9.48 -31.94 -8.44
C MET A 460 -10.23 -30.61 -8.38
N LYS A 461 -11.51 -30.68 -8.03
CA LYS A 461 -12.42 -29.56 -7.75
C LYS A 461 -13.07 -29.76 -6.38
N THR A 462 -13.43 -28.66 -5.74
CA THR A 462 -14.32 -28.57 -4.61
C THR A 462 -15.71 -28.14 -5.08
N ILE A 463 -16.70 -28.99 -4.87
CA ILE A 463 -18.11 -28.67 -5.08
C ILE A 463 -18.73 -28.37 -3.71
N ILE A 464 -19.41 -27.24 -3.59
CA ILE A 464 -20.09 -26.81 -2.37
C ILE A 464 -21.59 -26.68 -2.66
N LEU A 465 -22.43 -27.48 -2.00
CA LEU A 465 -23.89 -27.36 -2.09
C LEU A 465 -24.42 -26.48 -0.96
N TRP A 466 -25.06 -25.38 -1.32
CA TRP A 466 -25.59 -24.40 -0.39
C TRP A 466 -26.95 -24.82 0.18
N PRO A 467 -27.34 -24.35 1.38
CA PRO A 467 -28.66 -24.62 1.95
C PRO A 467 -29.83 -24.22 1.05
N SER A 468 -29.69 -23.14 0.29
CA SER A 468 -30.67 -22.66 -0.71
C SER A 468 -31.08 -23.71 -1.74
N SER A 469 -30.21 -24.67 -2.06
CA SER A 469 -30.51 -25.74 -3.00
C SER A 469 -31.48 -26.80 -2.45
N GLY A 470 -31.72 -26.81 -1.13
CA GLY A 470 -32.61 -27.77 -0.48
C GLY A 470 -32.10 -29.22 -0.47
N TRP A 471 -30.83 -29.45 -0.83
CA TRP A 471 -30.23 -30.80 -0.93
C TRP A 471 -30.42 -31.66 0.33
N TYR A 472 -30.42 -31.02 1.50
CA TYR A 472 -30.53 -31.70 2.80
C TYR A 472 -31.98 -32.04 3.20
N LYS A 473 -32.99 -31.54 2.47
CA LYS A 473 -34.42 -31.81 2.73
C LYS A 473 -35.00 -32.90 1.82
N LYS A 474 -34.40 -33.13 0.65
CA LYS A 474 -34.91 -34.01 -0.39
C LYS A 474 -33.85 -35.03 -0.79
N ASN A 475 -33.94 -36.24 -0.24
CA ASN A 475 -32.94 -37.30 -0.46
C ASN A 475 -32.73 -37.62 -1.95
N ASP A 476 -33.78 -37.55 -2.78
CA ASP A 476 -33.68 -37.84 -4.21
C ASP A 476 -32.79 -36.83 -4.97
N ILE A 477 -32.82 -35.55 -4.60
CA ILE A 477 -31.97 -34.53 -5.23
C ILE A 477 -30.50 -34.84 -4.97
N LEU A 478 -30.15 -35.14 -3.72
CA LEU A 478 -28.78 -35.51 -3.36
C LEU A 478 -28.35 -36.80 -4.06
N LYS A 479 -29.22 -37.82 -4.07
CA LYS A 479 -28.94 -39.10 -4.75
C LYS A 479 -28.66 -38.89 -6.24
N ASN A 480 -29.51 -38.13 -6.93
CA ASN A 480 -29.34 -37.82 -8.36
C ASN A 480 -28.07 -37.01 -8.62
N THR A 481 -27.77 -36.03 -7.76
CA THR A 481 -26.54 -35.23 -7.83
C THR A 481 -25.30 -36.14 -7.72
N LEU A 482 -25.26 -37.02 -6.72
CA LEU A 482 -24.13 -37.93 -6.52
C LEU A 482 -23.99 -38.97 -7.64
N GLN A 483 -25.11 -39.48 -8.18
CA GLN A 483 -25.10 -40.38 -9.33
C GLN A 483 -24.57 -39.69 -10.58
N PHE A 484 -24.99 -38.45 -10.83
CA PHE A 484 -24.47 -37.63 -11.92
C PHE A 484 -22.96 -37.42 -11.80
N LEU A 485 -22.48 -36.98 -10.63
CA LEU A 485 -21.04 -36.77 -10.39
C LEU A 485 -20.23 -38.06 -10.65
N LYS A 486 -20.70 -39.20 -10.13
CA LYS A 486 -20.07 -40.51 -10.35
C LYS A 486 -20.06 -40.95 -11.82
N SER A 487 -21.05 -40.55 -12.61
CA SER A 487 -21.10 -40.86 -14.04
C SER A 487 -20.08 -40.06 -14.88
N LYS A 488 -19.57 -38.95 -14.34
CA LYS A 488 -18.68 -38.03 -15.05
C LYS A 488 -17.27 -37.93 -14.44
N GLY A 489 -17.04 -38.52 -13.28
CA GLY A 489 -15.79 -38.36 -12.53
C GLY A 489 -15.74 -39.17 -11.24
N ASN A 490 -14.74 -38.89 -10.42
CA ASN A 490 -14.48 -39.60 -9.18
C ASN A 490 -14.78 -38.70 -7.99
N ILE A 491 -15.67 -39.14 -7.10
CA ILE A 491 -15.84 -38.52 -5.78
C ILE A 491 -14.81 -39.17 -4.85
N PHE A 492 -14.06 -38.38 -4.09
CA PHE A 492 -13.08 -38.90 -3.11
C PHE A 492 -13.57 -38.80 -1.69
N TYR A 493 -14.27 -37.71 -1.36
CA TYR A 493 -14.73 -37.42 -0.01
C TYR A 493 -15.91 -36.47 -0.01
N GLN A 494 -16.75 -36.59 1.02
CA GLN A 494 -17.91 -35.74 1.28
C GLN A 494 -17.87 -35.31 2.74
N LYS A 495 -17.87 -34.00 3.00
CA LYS A 495 -17.92 -33.42 4.35
C LYS A 495 -19.17 -32.58 4.50
N LYS A 496 -19.89 -32.78 5.61
CA LYS A 496 -21.02 -31.92 5.99
C LYS A 496 -20.56 -30.99 7.10
N VAL A 497 -20.75 -29.68 6.92
CA VAL A 497 -20.43 -28.68 7.94
C VAL A 497 -21.65 -27.79 8.18
N ASP A 498 -22.03 -27.64 9.45
CA ASP A 498 -23.20 -26.86 9.85
C ASP A 498 -22.78 -25.44 10.25
N PHE A 499 -23.29 -24.44 9.53
CA PHE A 499 -22.97 -23.03 9.76
C PHE A 499 -24.21 -22.22 10.13
N ASN A 500 -24.04 -21.33 11.11
CA ASN A 500 -24.98 -20.24 11.37
C ASN A 500 -24.75 -19.04 10.42
N TYR A 501 -25.55 -17.99 10.53
CA TYR A 501 -25.45 -16.83 9.62
C TYR A 501 -24.06 -16.17 9.60
N TYR A 502 -23.47 -15.91 10.77
CA TYR A 502 -22.18 -15.23 10.86
C TYR A 502 -21.02 -16.10 10.40
N GLN A 503 -21.09 -17.40 10.68
CA GLN A 503 -20.14 -18.38 10.19
C GLN A 503 -20.20 -18.50 8.66
N ALA A 504 -21.41 -18.51 8.09
CA ALA A 504 -21.60 -18.49 6.66
C ALA A 504 -21.06 -17.18 6.05
N ALA A 505 -21.28 -16.03 6.67
CA ALA A 505 -20.72 -14.76 6.21
C ALA A 505 -19.17 -14.78 6.21
N ASN A 506 -18.54 -15.36 7.24
CA ASN A 506 -17.09 -15.59 7.24
C ASN A 506 -16.67 -16.53 6.10
N LEU A 507 -17.43 -17.60 5.84
CA LEU A 507 -17.15 -18.50 4.73
C LEU A 507 -17.25 -17.79 3.37
N ILE A 508 -18.29 -16.97 3.14
CA ILE A 508 -18.44 -16.17 1.91
C ILE A 508 -17.27 -15.20 1.75
N PHE A 509 -16.85 -14.56 2.84
CA PHE A 509 -15.65 -13.72 2.80
C PHE A 509 -14.41 -14.52 2.38
N HIS A 510 -14.19 -15.69 2.99
CA HIS A 510 -13.07 -16.56 2.66
C HIS A 510 -13.05 -17.00 1.20
N LEU A 511 -14.20 -17.39 0.64
CA LEU A 511 -14.27 -17.91 -0.72
C LEU A 511 -14.16 -16.84 -1.80
N TYR A 512 -14.53 -15.59 -1.49
CA TYR A 512 -14.71 -14.58 -2.54
C TYR A 512 -14.00 -13.24 -2.30
N MET A 513 -13.15 -13.09 -1.28
CA MET A 513 -12.41 -11.85 -1.01
C MET A 513 -11.54 -11.38 -2.19
N THR A 514 -11.04 -12.33 -2.98
CA THR A 514 -10.23 -12.05 -4.17
C THR A 514 -11.03 -11.32 -5.26
N THR A 515 -12.36 -11.45 -5.25
CA THR A 515 -13.23 -10.73 -6.17
C THR A 515 -13.47 -9.30 -5.66
N SER A 516 -13.47 -8.32 -6.56
CA SER A 516 -13.88 -6.94 -6.26
C SER A 516 -15.25 -6.86 -5.56
N ARG A 517 -16.12 -7.85 -5.82
CA ARG A 517 -17.51 -7.92 -5.38
C ARG A 517 -17.72 -8.15 -3.88
N ASN A 518 -16.75 -8.69 -3.12
CA ASN A 518 -16.98 -9.05 -1.71
C ASN A 518 -16.07 -8.33 -0.70
N LYS A 519 -15.60 -7.13 -1.06
CA LYS A 519 -14.82 -6.27 -0.14
C LYS A 519 -15.69 -5.57 0.91
N ASN A 520 -17.00 -5.42 0.65
CA ASN A 520 -17.94 -4.74 1.55
C ASN A 520 -18.89 -5.74 2.21
N MET A 521 -19.17 -5.52 3.50
CA MET A 521 -20.14 -6.26 4.29
C MET A 521 -21.52 -6.37 3.63
N ASN A 522 -21.99 -5.36 2.89
CA ASN A 522 -23.30 -5.42 2.21
C ASN A 522 -23.37 -6.54 1.17
N HIS A 523 -22.30 -6.73 0.40
CA HIS A 523 -22.25 -7.81 -0.60
C HIS A 523 -22.12 -9.18 0.07
N ILE A 524 -21.35 -9.28 1.16
CA ILE A 524 -21.22 -10.52 1.94
C ILE A 524 -22.57 -10.90 2.55
N ASP A 525 -23.28 -9.93 3.14
CA ASP A 525 -24.61 -10.10 3.73
C ASP A 525 -25.61 -10.58 2.66
N PHE A 526 -25.67 -9.89 1.52
CA PHE A 526 -26.50 -10.30 0.38
C PHE A 526 -26.19 -11.73 -0.10
N ASN A 527 -24.92 -12.05 -0.35
CA ASN A 527 -24.52 -13.37 -0.84
C ASN A 527 -24.77 -14.48 0.19
N THR A 528 -24.65 -14.18 1.48
CA THR A 528 -24.99 -15.10 2.58
C THR A 528 -26.49 -15.39 2.58
N GLN A 529 -27.33 -14.36 2.41
CA GLN A 529 -28.78 -14.54 2.34
C GLN A 529 -29.23 -15.34 1.12
N MET A 530 -28.68 -15.05 -0.05
CA MET A 530 -29.00 -15.78 -1.29
C MET A 530 -28.65 -17.27 -1.23
N LYS A 531 -27.68 -17.66 -0.38
CA LYS A 531 -27.28 -19.06 -0.18
C LYS A 531 -28.10 -19.78 0.91
N GLY A 532 -29.11 -19.11 1.46
CA GLY A 532 -30.15 -19.72 2.29
C GLY A 532 -30.08 -19.39 3.78
N TRP A 533 -29.20 -18.50 4.21
CA TRP A 533 -29.12 -18.08 5.62
C TRP A 533 -29.86 -16.76 5.86
N LYS A 534 -30.79 -16.72 6.81
CA LYS A 534 -31.47 -15.47 7.18
C LYS A 534 -30.82 -14.84 8.41
N LYS A 535 -30.63 -13.52 8.39
CA LYS A 535 -30.09 -12.76 9.53
C LYS A 535 -31.01 -12.83 10.75
N THR A 536 -32.33 -12.90 10.52
CA THR A 536 -33.35 -13.07 11.58
C THR A 536 -33.24 -14.41 12.31
N THR A 537 -32.65 -15.43 11.68
CA THR A 537 -32.39 -16.75 12.28
C THR A 537 -30.89 -16.99 12.45
N SER A 538 -30.16 -15.96 12.92
CA SER A 538 -28.69 -15.96 12.97
C SER A 538 -28.06 -17.06 13.83
N ILE A 539 -28.80 -17.69 14.74
CA ILE A 539 -28.34 -18.80 15.59
C ILE A 539 -28.57 -20.16 14.91
N THR A 540 -29.59 -20.26 14.05
CA THR A 540 -29.93 -21.51 13.36
C THR A 540 -28.80 -21.91 12.43
N LYS A 541 -28.36 -23.16 12.57
CA LYS A 541 -27.34 -23.73 11.70
C LYS A 541 -27.97 -24.45 10.52
N TYR A 542 -27.38 -24.26 9.35
CA TYR A 542 -27.75 -24.97 8.14
C TYR A 542 -26.57 -25.76 7.59
N PRO A 543 -26.84 -26.95 7.05
CA PRO A 543 -25.78 -27.81 6.54
C PRO A 543 -25.29 -27.35 5.17
N VAL A 544 -23.97 -27.32 5.02
CA VAL A 544 -23.28 -27.20 3.74
C VAL A 544 -22.63 -28.55 3.43
N LEU A 545 -22.82 -29.05 2.20
CA LEU A 545 -22.13 -30.25 1.74
C LEU A 545 -20.93 -29.84 0.89
N ILE A 546 -19.75 -30.32 1.27
CA ILE A 546 -18.50 -30.14 0.56
C ILE A 546 -18.13 -31.47 -0.08
N ILE A 547 -17.83 -31.46 -1.37
CA ILE A 547 -17.48 -32.65 -2.15
C ILE A 547 -16.15 -32.40 -2.84
N PHE A 548 -15.16 -33.27 -2.59
CA PHE A 548 -13.91 -33.28 -3.34
C PHE A 548 -14.04 -34.25 -4.52
N TYR A 549 -13.93 -33.70 -5.72
CA TYR A 549 -14.34 -34.34 -6.96
C TYR A 549 -13.29 -34.14 -8.05
N GLU A 550 -12.86 -35.21 -8.72
CA GLU A 550 -12.03 -35.12 -9.92
C GLU A 550 -12.86 -35.40 -11.15
N TYR A 551 -12.91 -34.43 -12.06
CA TYR A 551 -13.63 -34.55 -13.32
C TYR A 551 -12.81 -35.35 -14.33
N ASN A 552 -13.40 -36.37 -14.95
CA ASN A 552 -12.71 -37.21 -15.93
C ASN A 552 -12.72 -36.62 -17.36
N GLY A 553 -13.55 -35.61 -17.62
CA GLY A 553 -13.66 -34.96 -18.92
C GLY A 553 -12.68 -33.81 -19.12
N ASN A 554 -12.93 -32.99 -20.15
CA ASN A 554 -12.11 -31.81 -20.44
C ASN A 554 -12.33 -30.73 -19.36
N GLN A 555 -11.26 -30.21 -18.76
CA GLN A 555 -11.36 -29.20 -17.70
C GLN A 555 -12.11 -27.92 -18.15
N ASN A 556 -12.15 -27.63 -19.45
CA ASN A 556 -12.92 -26.52 -20.00
C ASN A 556 -14.45 -26.71 -19.84
N ASP A 557 -14.93 -27.94 -19.74
CA ASP A 557 -16.36 -28.25 -19.59
C ASP A 557 -16.89 -27.94 -18.18
N ILE A 558 -15.99 -27.85 -17.21
CA ILE A 558 -16.28 -27.60 -15.79
C ILE A 558 -15.74 -26.25 -15.29
N THR A 559 -14.98 -25.51 -16.10
CA THR A 559 -14.38 -24.22 -15.72
C THR A 559 -15.18 -23.05 -16.30
N GLY A 560 -15.39 -22.01 -15.50
CA GLY A 560 -16.20 -20.85 -15.84
C GLY A 560 -17.62 -20.92 -15.29
N SER A 561 -18.27 -19.77 -15.16
CA SER A 561 -19.60 -19.68 -14.54
C SER A 561 -20.69 -20.39 -15.33
N ASN A 562 -20.58 -20.45 -16.67
CA ASN A 562 -21.60 -21.02 -17.57
C ASN A 562 -21.18 -22.35 -18.20
N ALA A 563 -20.14 -23.00 -17.68
CA ALA A 563 -19.64 -24.27 -18.21
C ALA A 563 -20.76 -25.32 -18.25
N TYR A 564 -20.80 -26.13 -19.32
CA TYR A 564 -21.87 -27.10 -19.58
C TYR A 564 -22.12 -28.01 -18.38
N PHE A 565 -21.05 -28.56 -17.79
CA PHE A 565 -21.14 -29.42 -16.60
C PHE A 565 -21.82 -28.72 -15.42
N LYS A 566 -21.47 -27.45 -15.14
CA LYS A 566 -22.06 -26.70 -14.03
C LYS A 566 -23.54 -26.42 -14.30
N THR A 567 -23.89 -26.09 -15.53
CA THR A 567 -25.27 -25.82 -15.94
C THR A 567 -26.14 -27.08 -15.81
N GLU A 568 -25.66 -28.22 -16.28
CA GLU A 568 -26.33 -29.52 -16.15
C GLU A 568 -26.53 -29.89 -14.68
N LEU A 569 -25.47 -29.79 -13.86
CA LEU A 569 -25.54 -30.08 -12.42
C LEU A 569 -26.55 -29.17 -11.70
N ARG A 570 -26.59 -27.88 -12.04
CA ARG A 570 -27.52 -26.91 -11.43
C ARG A 570 -28.98 -27.21 -11.79
N SER A 571 -29.25 -27.87 -12.92
CA SER A 571 -30.61 -28.19 -13.37
C SER A 571 -31.36 -29.14 -12.43
N PHE A 572 -30.65 -29.92 -11.60
CA PHE A 572 -31.24 -30.76 -10.56
C PHE A 572 -31.88 -29.94 -9.42
N PHE A 573 -31.46 -28.69 -9.24
CA PHE A 573 -31.92 -27.82 -8.16
C PHE A 573 -32.95 -26.80 -8.64
N THR A 574 -32.80 -26.26 -9.86
CA THR A 574 -33.70 -25.22 -10.41
C THR A 574 -35.14 -25.68 -10.57
N LYS A 575 -35.38 -26.96 -10.87
CA LYS A 575 -36.74 -27.54 -10.91
C LYS A 575 -37.42 -27.62 -9.54
N ALA A 576 -36.65 -27.50 -8.44
CA ALA A 576 -37.10 -27.77 -7.08
C ALA A 576 -37.24 -26.53 -6.18
N THR A 577 -36.82 -25.35 -6.65
CA THR A 577 -36.71 -24.13 -5.83
C THR A 577 -37.48 -22.93 -6.39
N VAL A 578 -37.78 -21.95 -5.53
CA VAL A 578 -38.52 -20.70 -5.80
C VAL A 578 -37.96 -19.97 -7.04
N LYS A 579 -38.84 -19.40 -7.88
CA LYS A 579 -38.54 -18.69 -9.16
C LYS A 579 -37.46 -17.60 -9.10
N GLU A 580 -36.99 -17.21 -7.92
CA GLU A 580 -36.10 -16.06 -7.70
C GLU A 580 -34.62 -16.41 -7.44
N LEU A 581 -34.25 -17.69 -7.33
CA LEU A 581 -32.85 -18.07 -7.09
C LEU A 581 -32.02 -18.03 -8.36
N ARG A 582 -30.89 -17.33 -8.32
CA ARG A 582 -29.90 -17.34 -9.40
C ARG A 582 -29.22 -18.71 -9.43
N ASN A 583 -28.90 -19.19 -10.63
CA ASN A 583 -28.30 -20.52 -10.84
C ASN A 583 -26.99 -20.76 -10.05
N TYR A 584 -26.22 -19.72 -9.73
CA TYR A 584 -24.98 -19.84 -8.95
C TYR A 584 -25.18 -19.73 -7.43
N ASP A 585 -26.40 -19.49 -6.95
CA ASP A 585 -26.70 -19.43 -5.53
C ASP A 585 -27.07 -20.80 -4.95
N VAL A 586 -27.24 -21.85 -5.76
CA VAL A 586 -27.53 -23.22 -5.30
C VAL A 586 -26.26 -24.06 -5.04
N LEU A 587 -25.21 -23.85 -5.83
CA LEU A 587 -23.92 -24.54 -5.66
C LEU A 587 -22.75 -23.68 -6.15
N HIS A 588 -21.58 -23.94 -5.59
CA HIS A 588 -20.30 -23.41 -6.04
C HIS A 588 -19.39 -24.56 -6.51
N ILE A 589 -18.68 -24.33 -7.61
CA ILE A 589 -17.59 -25.18 -8.11
C ILE A 589 -16.46 -24.22 -8.44
N ASN A 590 -15.31 -24.43 -7.81
CA ASN A 590 -14.13 -23.62 -8.08
C ASN A 590 -13.63 -23.83 -9.52
N ASP A 591 -13.01 -22.80 -10.07
CA ASP A 591 -12.54 -22.80 -11.45
C ASP A 591 -11.11 -23.31 -11.54
N PHE A 592 -10.28 -22.99 -10.55
CA PHE A 592 -8.82 -23.23 -10.63
C PHE A 592 -8.32 -24.21 -9.58
N TYR A 593 -7.21 -24.87 -9.87
CA TYR A 593 -6.60 -25.81 -8.94
C TYR A 593 -6.15 -25.14 -7.62
N SER A 594 -5.60 -23.93 -7.71
CA SER A 594 -5.25 -23.08 -6.56
C SER A 594 -6.42 -22.91 -5.56
N GLU A 595 -7.62 -22.65 -6.06
CA GLU A 595 -8.84 -22.51 -5.26
C GLU A 595 -9.24 -23.83 -4.59
N THR A 596 -8.99 -24.97 -5.25
CA THR A 596 -9.20 -26.29 -4.64
C THR A 596 -8.28 -26.47 -3.43
N LEU A 597 -7.02 -26.04 -3.53
CA LEU A 597 -6.06 -26.12 -2.42
C LEU A 597 -6.48 -25.23 -1.26
N ASP A 598 -6.91 -24.00 -1.54
CA ASP A 598 -7.43 -23.06 -0.54
C ASP A 598 -8.64 -23.65 0.18
N ASN A 599 -9.60 -24.18 -0.58
CA ASN A 599 -10.83 -24.77 -0.06
C ASN A 599 -10.53 -26.05 0.74
N ALA A 600 -9.61 -26.88 0.26
CA ALA A 600 -9.18 -28.08 0.98
C ALA A 600 -8.56 -27.72 2.33
N GLY A 601 -7.65 -26.74 2.37
CA GLY A 601 -7.08 -26.24 3.63
C GLY A 601 -8.12 -25.63 4.57
N LEU A 602 -9.18 -25.02 4.03
CA LEU A 602 -10.28 -24.46 4.83
C LEU A 602 -11.19 -25.55 5.42
N PHE A 603 -11.60 -26.54 4.63
CA PHE A 603 -12.62 -27.51 5.04
C PHE A 603 -12.06 -28.78 5.68
N LEU A 604 -10.83 -29.19 5.35
CA LEU A 604 -10.18 -30.40 5.87
C LEU A 604 -9.28 -30.13 7.10
N ASN A 605 -9.28 -28.90 7.61
CA ASN A 605 -8.57 -28.53 8.83
C ASN A 605 -9.56 -27.95 9.85
N GLU A 606 -9.71 -28.61 10.99
CA GLU A 606 -10.65 -28.20 12.03
C GLU A 606 -10.32 -26.85 12.65
N ASN A 607 -9.03 -26.47 12.74
CA ASN A 607 -8.65 -25.15 13.22
C ASN A 607 -9.10 -24.04 12.26
N SER A 608 -9.09 -24.27 10.94
CA SER A 608 -9.63 -23.33 9.94
C SER A 608 -11.14 -23.12 10.13
N LEU A 609 -11.89 -24.20 10.36
CA LEU A 609 -13.32 -24.12 10.67
C LEU A 609 -13.57 -23.40 11.99
N GLU A 610 -12.72 -23.61 13.00
CA GLU A 610 -12.80 -22.91 14.28
C GLU A 610 -12.54 -21.40 14.14
N VAL A 611 -11.66 -20.98 13.23
CA VAL A 611 -11.47 -19.55 12.89
C VAL A 611 -12.76 -18.96 12.30
N LEU A 612 -13.44 -19.64 11.38
CA LEU A 612 -14.73 -19.17 10.84
C LEU A 612 -15.81 -18.98 11.93
N LYS A 613 -15.78 -19.79 12.99
CA LYS A 613 -16.71 -19.67 14.12
C LYS A 613 -16.42 -18.47 15.01
N ASN A 614 -15.16 -18.11 15.16
CA ASN A 614 -14.71 -17.10 16.12
C ASN A 614 -14.36 -15.75 15.49
N ALA A 615 -14.21 -15.67 14.16
CA ALA A 615 -13.90 -14.42 13.47
C ALA A 615 -15.09 -13.45 13.48
N ASN A 616 -14.81 -12.17 13.73
CA ASN A 616 -15.81 -11.11 13.64
C ASN A 616 -15.82 -10.52 12.23
N ILE A 617 -16.75 -10.96 11.39
CA ILE A 617 -16.80 -10.55 9.98
C ILE A 617 -16.93 -9.04 9.76
N PHE A 618 -17.71 -8.35 10.61
CA PHE A 618 -17.90 -6.89 10.50
C PHE A 618 -16.60 -6.13 10.77
N LYS A 619 -15.83 -6.58 11.77
CA LYS A 619 -14.54 -5.97 12.03
C LYS A 619 -13.50 -6.39 10.99
N LEU A 620 -13.53 -7.63 10.51
CA LEU A 620 -12.60 -8.11 9.48
C LEU A 620 -12.73 -7.29 8.19
N THR A 621 -13.96 -7.10 7.70
CA THR A 621 -14.28 -6.26 6.53
C THR A 621 -13.98 -4.78 6.73
N LYS A 622 -14.11 -4.26 7.96
CA LYS A 622 -13.72 -2.87 8.27
C LYS A 622 -12.20 -2.69 8.37
N ASN A 623 -11.50 -3.70 8.88
CA ASN A 623 -10.06 -3.63 9.14
C ASN A 623 -9.24 -3.95 7.90
N ILE A 624 -9.77 -4.74 6.96
CA ILE A 624 -9.06 -5.02 5.72
C ILE A 624 -8.93 -3.75 4.88
N ASN A 625 -7.72 -3.49 4.41
CA ASN A 625 -7.42 -2.39 3.49
C ASN A 625 -6.71 -2.94 2.24
N ASN A 626 -6.50 -2.07 1.26
CA ASN A 626 -5.85 -2.44 -0.01
C ASN A 626 -4.45 -3.04 0.22
N PHE A 627 -3.69 -2.53 1.20
CA PHE A 627 -2.38 -3.08 1.55
C PHE A 627 -2.47 -4.52 2.06
N ASN A 628 -3.45 -4.86 2.91
CA ASN A 628 -3.60 -6.22 3.43
C ASN A 628 -3.92 -7.21 2.31
N VAL A 629 -4.84 -6.85 1.41
CA VAL A 629 -5.18 -7.67 0.23
C VAL A 629 -3.94 -7.84 -0.66
N TYR A 630 -3.26 -6.74 -0.96
CA TYR A 630 -2.02 -6.73 -1.75
C TYR A 630 -0.93 -7.63 -1.16
N ALA A 631 -0.68 -7.53 0.15
CA ALA A 631 0.35 -8.30 0.82
C ALA A 631 0.04 -9.80 0.84
N ILE A 632 -1.20 -10.19 1.18
CA ILE A 632 -1.66 -11.59 1.15
C ILE A 632 -1.46 -12.17 -0.23
N ASN A 633 -1.94 -11.46 -1.24
CA ASN A 633 -1.93 -11.93 -2.61
C ASN A 633 -0.53 -11.97 -3.22
N SER A 634 0.32 -10.97 -2.95
CA SER A 634 1.72 -10.98 -3.40
C SER A 634 2.48 -12.14 -2.78
N TYR A 635 2.29 -12.39 -1.47
CA TYR A 635 2.91 -13.53 -0.81
C TYR A 635 2.46 -14.88 -1.41
N LYS A 636 1.15 -15.07 -1.63
CA LYS A 636 0.62 -16.27 -2.29
C LYS A 636 1.21 -16.45 -3.71
N LYS A 637 1.29 -15.38 -4.49
CA LYS A 637 1.85 -15.42 -5.85
C LYS A 637 3.30 -15.85 -5.84
N ILE A 638 4.11 -15.28 -4.95
CA ILE A 638 5.51 -15.67 -4.77
C ILE A 638 5.59 -17.17 -4.44
N LEU A 639 4.80 -17.66 -3.49
CA LEU A 639 4.79 -19.07 -3.12
C LEU A 639 4.45 -19.95 -4.34
N HIS A 640 3.32 -19.71 -5.01
CA HIS A 640 2.85 -20.60 -6.08
C HIS A 640 3.72 -20.57 -7.34
N ASN A 641 4.36 -19.44 -7.65
CA ASN A 641 5.18 -19.30 -8.86
C ASN A 641 6.62 -19.79 -8.67
N ASN A 642 7.14 -19.80 -7.44
CA ASN A 642 8.56 -20.03 -7.19
C ASN A 642 8.84 -21.27 -6.36
N PHE A 643 7.83 -21.82 -5.66
CA PHE A 643 7.99 -22.95 -4.77
C PHE A 643 7.00 -24.07 -5.11
N SER A 644 7.48 -25.30 -5.09
CA SER A 644 6.63 -26.49 -5.20
C SER A 644 5.71 -26.62 -4.00
N LEU A 645 4.62 -27.37 -4.14
CA LEU A 645 3.74 -27.68 -2.99
C LEU A 645 4.47 -28.42 -1.88
N LEU A 646 5.53 -29.18 -2.19
CA LEU A 646 6.39 -29.80 -1.18
C LEU A 646 7.17 -28.74 -0.39
N GLU A 647 7.76 -27.76 -1.08
CA GLU A 647 8.52 -26.66 -0.48
C GLU A 647 7.62 -25.71 0.32
N ILE A 648 6.40 -25.43 -0.16
CA ILE A 648 5.41 -24.58 0.52
C ILE A 648 5.04 -25.11 1.91
N GLU A 649 5.15 -26.42 2.16
CA GLU A 649 4.94 -27.00 3.50
C GLU A 649 5.91 -26.46 4.57
N ARG A 650 7.01 -25.84 4.17
CA ARG A 650 7.96 -25.26 5.13
C ARG A 650 7.47 -23.94 5.72
N PHE A 651 6.52 -23.27 5.09
CA PHE A 651 6.14 -21.90 5.40
C PHE A 651 4.98 -21.85 6.40
N ILE A 652 5.09 -20.99 7.41
CA ILE A 652 3.99 -20.68 8.33
C ILE A 652 3.97 -19.20 8.69
N LEU A 653 2.79 -18.58 8.61
CA LEU A 653 2.58 -17.19 9.04
C LEU A 653 2.30 -17.10 10.54
N THR A 654 2.76 -16.02 11.14
CA THR A 654 2.66 -15.73 12.59
C THR A 654 2.36 -14.23 12.80
N GLY A 655 2.39 -13.75 14.05
CA GLY A 655 2.38 -12.32 14.32
C GLY A 655 1.02 -11.66 14.17
N CYS A 656 0.99 -10.42 13.69
CA CYS A 656 -0.25 -9.65 13.57
C CYS A 656 -1.23 -10.24 12.57
N PHE A 657 -0.76 -11.05 11.61
CA PHE A 657 -1.62 -11.75 10.67
C PHE A 657 -2.61 -12.68 11.38
N VAL A 658 -2.17 -13.40 12.41
CA VAL A 658 -3.02 -14.33 13.18
C VAL A 658 -4.20 -13.61 13.82
N ILE A 659 -3.97 -12.48 14.48
CA ILE A 659 -5.06 -11.72 15.13
C ILE A 659 -5.93 -10.99 14.10
N PHE A 660 -5.37 -10.59 12.96
CA PHE A 660 -6.14 -10.06 11.84
C PHE A 660 -7.21 -11.04 11.37
N THR A 661 -6.93 -12.35 11.27
CA THR A 661 -7.92 -13.34 10.81
C THR A 661 -9.16 -13.46 11.72
N TYR A 662 -9.07 -13.02 12.98
CA TYR A 662 -10.21 -12.96 13.90
C TYR A 662 -10.98 -11.64 13.82
N GLY A 663 -10.55 -10.72 12.96
CA GLY A 663 -11.14 -9.39 12.80
C GLY A 663 -10.74 -8.42 13.91
N THR A 664 -9.56 -8.54 14.52
CA THR A 664 -9.18 -7.62 15.61
C THR A 664 -8.68 -6.28 15.11
N LYS A 665 -7.73 -6.26 14.18
CA LYS A 665 -7.10 -5.08 13.58
C LYS A 665 -6.45 -5.46 12.25
N SER A 666 -6.05 -4.48 11.45
CA SER A 666 -5.17 -4.69 10.28
C SER A 666 -3.76 -5.11 10.70
N PHE A 667 -3.03 -5.77 9.79
CA PHE A 667 -1.59 -6.02 9.92
C PHE A 667 -0.79 -5.03 9.06
N GLY A 668 0.45 -4.74 9.45
CA GLY A 668 1.37 -3.87 8.70
C GLY A 668 2.39 -4.62 7.85
N ASP A 669 2.54 -5.91 8.11
CA ASP A 669 3.51 -6.84 7.55
C ASP A 669 3.03 -8.30 7.75
N LEU A 670 3.60 -9.21 6.98
CA LEU A 670 3.43 -10.65 7.10
C LEU A 670 4.66 -11.24 7.79
N ASP A 671 4.56 -11.47 9.09
CA ASP A 671 5.57 -12.21 9.85
C ASP A 671 5.44 -13.72 9.60
N GLY A 672 6.55 -14.44 9.51
CA GLY A 672 6.51 -15.89 9.40
C GLY A 672 7.79 -16.62 9.75
N THR A 673 7.70 -17.94 9.67
CA THR A 673 8.81 -18.87 9.89
C THR A 673 8.87 -19.86 8.74
N VAL A 674 10.09 -20.18 8.30
CA VAL A 674 10.34 -21.23 7.31
C VAL A 674 11.11 -22.36 7.98
N LEU A 675 10.61 -23.59 7.81
CA LEU A 675 11.24 -24.80 8.35
C LEU A 675 12.54 -25.11 7.61
N TYR A 676 13.65 -25.07 8.34
CA TYR A 676 14.98 -25.41 7.83
C TYR A 676 15.32 -26.89 7.94
N ASP A 677 14.61 -27.70 8.74
CA ASP A 677 14.96 -29.10 8.97
C ASP A 677 13.95 -30.04 8.28
N PRO A 678 14.36 -30.90 7.31
CA PRO A 678 15.74 -31.15 6.89
C PRO A 678 16.30 -29.98 6.10
N ILE A 679 17.65 -29.89 6.12
CA ILE A 679 18.41 -28.85 5.42
C ILE A 679 17.89 -28.76 3.98
N PRO A 680 17.39 -27.58 3.55
CA PRO A 680 16.91 -27.43 2.18
C PRO A 680 18.06 -27.54 1.20
N ASP A 681 17.77 -27.98 -0.03
CA ASP A 681 18.76 -27.97 -1.10
C ASP A 681 19.13 -26.54 -1.53
N GLU A 682 20.18 -26.44 -2.33
CA GLU A 682 20.69 -25.15 -2.82
C GLU A 682 19.66 -24.38 -3.65
N SER A 683 18.81 -25.09 -4.41
CA SER A 683 17.75 -24.48 -5.22
C SER A 683 16.74 -23.75 -4.34
N PHE A 684 16.24 -24.41 -3.30
CA PHE A 684 15.34 -23.80 -2.32
C PHE A 684 16.00 -22.62 -1.61
N LEU A 685 17.24 -22.76 -1.17
CA LEU A 685 17.97 -21.70 -0.47
C LEU A 685 18.12 -20.45 -1.35
N LYS A 686 18.46 -20.64 -2.63
CA LYS A 686 18.55 -19.55 -3.61
C LYS A 686 17.20 -18.86 -3.80
N LYS A 687 16.12 -19.62 -4.01
CA LYS A 687 14.76 -19.08 -4.10
C LYS A 687 14.39 -18.28 -2.85
N TYR A 688 14.65 -18.82 -1.66
CA TYR A 688 14.38 -18.13 -0.39
C TYR A 688 15.17 -16.82 -0.29
N GLN A 689 16.47 -16.84 -0.62
CA GLN A 689 17.33 -15.66 -0.58
C GLN A 689 16.83 -14.58 -1.54
N THR A 690 16.46 -14.94 -2.77
CA THR A 690 15.94 -14.01 -3.77
C THR A 690 14.69 -13.28 -3.29
N TRP A 691 13.75 -13.98 -2.65
CA TRP A 691 12.41 -13.45 -2.36
C TRP A 691 12.21 -12.93 -0.93
N PHE A 692 12.94 -13.47 0.05
CA PHE A 692 12.66 -13.24 1.47
C PHE A 692 13.86 -12.80 2.30
N ASP A 693 15.10 -12.92 1.79
CA ASP A 693 16.27 -12.34 2.45
C ASP A 693 16.37 -10.84 2.11
N ILE A 694 16.80 -10.02 3.08
CA ILE A 694 16.94 -8.57 2.89
C ILE A 694 17.98 -8.22 1.82
N THR A 695 18.89 -9.14 1.54
CA THR A 695 19.92 -9.02 0.51
C THR A 695 19.43 -9.44 -0.88
N GLY A 696 18.23 -10.02 -0.97
CA GLY A 696 17.64 -10.47 -2.23
C GLY A 696 17.17 -9.31 -3.10
N ASN A 697 17.45 -9.41 -4.41
CA ASN A 697 17.03 -8.41 -5.40
C ASN A 697 15.50 -8.26 -5.50
N ASN A 698 14.73 -9.26 -5.05
CA ASN A 698 13.27 -9.27 -5.10
C ASN A 698 12.62 -9.21 -3.71
N TYR A 699 13.40 -8.80 -2.70
CA TYR A 699 12.94 -8.73 -1.32
C TYR A 699 11.75 -7.78 -1.14
N GLN A 700 10.68 -8.26 -0.50
CA GLN A 700 9.51 -7.45 -0.17
C GLN A 700 9.54 -7.05 1.32
N PRO A 701 9.64 -5.74 1.66
CA PRO A 701 9.85 -5.28 3.05
C PRO A 701 8.68 -5.57 4.00
N TYR A 702 7.50 -5.88 3.47
CA TYR A 702 6.32 -6.26 4.24
C TYR A 702 6.15 -7.78 4.39
N ILE A 703 7.07 -8.58 3.87
CA ILE A 703 7.11 -10.02 4.08
C ILE A 703 8.37 -10.31 4.90
N ASP A 704 8.18 -10.58 6.20
CA ASP A 704 9.27 -10.85 7.15
C ASP A 704 9.24 -12.32 7.58
N LEU A 705 9.90 -13.16 6.79
CA LEU A 705 10.02 -14.58 7.07
C LEU A 705 11.39 -14.90 7.64
N THR A 706 11.41 -15.66 8.73
CA THR A 706 12.64 -16.08 9.39
C THR A 706 12.92 -17.57 9.17
N MET A 707 14.10 -17.91 8.66
CA MET A 707 14.58 -19.28 8.47
C MET A 707 15.90 -19.46 9.22
N GLN A 708 16.14 -20.63 9.82
CA GLN A 708 17.42 -20.91 10.48
C GLN A 708 18.59 -20.73 9.49
N ASN A 709 19.76 -20.29 10.00
CA ASN A 709 20.98 -20.05 9.22
C ASN A 709 20.89 -18.92 8.18
N THR A 710 19.97 -17.97 8.32
CA THR A 710 19.90 -16.76 7.48
C THR A 710 20.20 -15.51 8.30
N LEU A 711 20.50 -14.38 7.64
CA LEU A 711 20.92 -13.13 8.30
C LEU A 711 19.92 -12.62 9.35
N ARG A 712 18.63 -12.91 9.16
CA ARG A 712 17.55 -12.51 10.07
C ARG A 712 17.39 -13.43 11.28
N TYR A 713 17.97 -14.63 11.23
CA TYR A 713 17.79 -15.63 12.26
C TYR A 713 18.94 -15.57 13.25
N LYS A 714 18.60 -15.20 14.48
CA LYS A 714 19.51 -15.27 15.62
C LYS A 714 19.20 -16.56 16.38
N ASP A 715 20.22 -17.25 16.89
CA ASP A 715 20.07 -18.56 17.56
C ASP A 715 19.01 -18.57 18.66
N PHE A 716 18.90 -17.47 19.41
CA PHE A 716 17.90 -17.34 20.47
C PHE A 716 16.45 -17.42 19.94
N ILE A 717 16.20 -17.06 18.68
CA ILE A 717 14.88 -17.14 18.03
C ILE A 717 14.45 -18.60 17.94
N GLY A 718 15.35 -19.50 17.57
CA GLY A 718 15.08 -20.93 17.49
C GLY A 718 14.73 -21.53 18.84
N VAL A 719 15.55 -21.21 19.86
CA VAL A 719 15.33 -21.65 21.24
C VAL A 719 13.99 -21.12 21.76
N PHE A 720 13.70 -19.85 21.51
CA PHE A 720 12.44 -19.20 21.89
C PHE A 720 11.23 -19.87 21.24
N LYS A 721 11.24 -20.07 19.92
CA LYS A 721 10.14 -20.72 19.18
C LYS A 721 9.95 -22.17 19.62
N ASN A 722 11.03 -22.94 19.82
CA ASN A 722 10.96 -24.30 20.35
C ASN A 722 10.38 -24.34 21.77
N LYS A 723 10.68 -23.36 22.62
CA LYS A 723 10.07 -23.26 23.96
C LYS A 723 8.56 -23.02 23.87
N ILE A 724 8.11 -22.12 23.00
CA ILE A 724 6.67 -21.90 22.78
C ILE A 724 5.99 -23.15 22.22
N ALA A 725 6.63 -23.83 21.27
CA ALA A 725 6.12 -25.09 20.71
C ALA A 725 5.89 -26.13 21.80
N LYS A 726 6.85 -26.31 22.72
CA LYS A 726 6.71 -27.21 23.88
C LYS A 726 5.58 -26.82 24.81
N ILE A 727 5.37 -25.52 25.04
CA ILE A 727 4.25 -25.03 25.87
C ILE A 727 2.90 -25.37 25.25
N LEU A 728 2.78 -25.36 23.92
CA LEU A 728 1.59 -25.80 23.19
C LEU A 728 1.44 -27.32 23.10
N GLY A 729 2.42 -28.08 23.60
CA GLY A 729 2.46 -29.53 23.53
C GLY A 729 3.08 -30.11 22.26
N ALA A 730 3.68 -29.30 21.38
CA ALA A 730 4.50 -29.80 20.27
C ALA A 730 5.91 -30.12 20.78
N ARG A 731 6.55 -31.19 20.29
CA ARG A 731 7.91 -31.57 20.71
C ARG A 731 8.96 -30.55 20.29
N ASN A 732 8.77 -29.96 19.12
CA ASN A 732 9.68 -28.99 18.51
C ASN A 732 8.95 -28.14 17.45
N LEU A 733 9.68 -27.19 16.87
CA LEU A 733 9.18 -26.31 15.82
C LEU A 733 8.80 -27.07 14.53
N ARG A 734 9.49 -28.16 14.19
CA ARG A 734 9.13 -29.01 13.03
C ARG A 734 7.72 -29.57 13.20
N GLU A 735 7.41 -30.17 14.35
CA GLU A 735 6.07 -30.69 14.63
C GLU A 735 5.02 -29.59 14.64
N LEU A 736 5.34 -28.41 15.20
CA LEU A 736 4.44 -27.25 15.17
C LEU A 736 4.08 -26.83 13.73
N ILE A 737 5.03 -26.85 12.78
CA ILE A 737 4.82 -26.40 11.40
C ILE A 737 4.09 -27.46 10.56
N LEU A 738 4.41 -28.75 10.77
CA LEU A 738 3.92 -29.84 9.92
C LEU A 738 2.62 -30.47 10.43
N ASN A 739 2.34 -30.44 11.73
CA ASN A 739 1.13 -31.07 12.27
C ASN A 739 -0.06 -30.09 12.23
N PRO A 740 -1.18 -30.44 11.56
CA PRO A 740 -2.36 -29.56 11.42
C PRO A 740 -3.04 -29.21 12.74
N LYS A 741 -2.72 -29.92 13.84
CA LYS A 741 -3.14 -29.55 15.19
C LYS A 741 -2.71 -28.12 15.59
N TYR A 742 -1.61 -27.62 15.05
CA TYR A 742 -0.99 -26.36 15.47
C TYR A 742 -1.13 -25.22 14.45
N HIS A 743 -1.81 -25.43 13.33
CA HIS A 743 -2.03 -24.41 12.31
C HIS A 743 -3.42 -24.51 11.69
N TYR A 744 -3.81 -23.44 11.01
CA TYR A 744 -5.01 -23.33 10.19
C TYR A 744 -4.66 -22.70 8.84
N TYR A 745 -5.62 -22.65 7.94
CA TYR A 745 -5.51 -22.03 6.63
C TYR A 745 -6.46 -20.84 6.52
N PHE A 746 -5.92 -19.69 6.15
CA PHE A 746 -6.69 -18.48 5.91
C PHE A 746 -6.32 -17.95 4.52
N PHE A 747 -7.30 -17.93 3.61
CA PHE A 747 -7.06 -17.77 2.16
C PHE A 747 -5.97 -18.71 1.62
N GLY A 748 -5.99 -19.98 2.04
CA GLY A 748 -4.97 -20.97 1.68
C GLY A 748 -3.58 -20.78 2.29
N LEU A 749 -3.34 -19.69 3.03
CA LEU A 749 -2.07 -19.46 3.71
C LEU A 749 -2.03 -20.19 5.05
N LYS A 750 -1.03 -21.07 5.22
CA LYS A 750 -0.77 -21.78 6.47
C LYS A 750 -0.37 -20.80 7.57
N THR A 751 -1.16 -20.76 8.63
CA THR A 751 -1.10 -19.75 9.71
C THR A 751 -1.12 -20.43 11.07
N ILE A 752 -0.26 -20.00 11.98
CA ILE A 752 -0.18 -20.60 13.32
C ILE A 752 -1.43 -20.30 14.14
N ILE A 753 -1.90 -21.27 14.94
CA ILE A 753 -3.09 -21.09 15.78
C ILE A 753 -2.96 -19.92 16.77
N LEU A 754 -4.09 -19.27 17.08
CA LEU A 754 -4.16 -18.13 17.99
C LEU A 754 -3.49 -18.36 19.36
N PRO A 755 -3.61 -19.53 20.03
CA PRO A 755 -2.90 -19.79 21.27
C PRO A 755 -1.39 -19.57 21.18
N TYR A 756 -0.74 -19.96 20.07
CA TYR A 756 0.69 -19.70 19.86
C TYR A 756 0.99 -18.21 19.89
N GLU A 757 0.23 -17.43 19.12
CA GLU A 757 0.44 -15.99 19.01
C GLU A 757 0.22 -15.29 20.36
N LEU A 758 -0.81 -15.70 21.11
CA LEU A 758 -1.07 -15.14 22.44
C LEU A 758 0.06 -15.48 23.42
N ILE A 759 0.56 -16.71 23.42
CA ILE A 759 1.73 -17.10 24.23
C ILE A 759 2.95 -16.26 23.84
N GLN A 760 3.23 -16.14 22.55
CA GLN A 760 4.34 -15.34 22.04
C GLN A 760 4.23 -13.87 22.49
N LYS A 761 3.04 -13.27 22.39
CA LYS A 761 2.74 -11.90 22.84
C LYS A 761 2.91 -11.76 24.36
N VAL A 762 2.45 -12.74 25.14
CA VAL A 762 2.67 -12.80 26.60
C VAL A 762 4.16 -12.81 26.91
N PHE A 763 4.95 -13.64 26.23
CA PHE A 763 6.40 -13.74 26.42
C PHE A 763 7.15 -12.46 26.03
N ARG A 764 6.74 -11.79 24.95
CA ARG A 764 7.33 -10.50 24.52
C ARG A 764 6.98 -9.32 25.44
N PHE A 765 5.85 -9.40 26.16
CA PHE A 765 5.42 -8.39 27.13
C PHE A 765 5.37 -6.93 26.65
N ARG A 766 5.24 -6.68 25.35
CA ARG A 766 5.15 -5.30 24.88
C ARG A 766 3.79 -4.71 25.27
N PRO A 767 3.68 -3.43 25.64
CA PRO A 767 2.39 -2.81 25.95
C PRO A 767 1.35 -3.03 24.84
N LYS A 768 1.77 -2.91 23.58
CA LYS A 768 0.93 -3.20 22.40
C LYS A 768 0.44 -4.65 22.35
N SER A 769 1.29 -5.61 22.73
CA SER A 769 0.95 -7.04 22.78
C SER A 769 -0.08 -7.33 23.88
N LEU A 770 0.00 -6.64 25.02
CA LEU A 770 -1.00 -6.76 26.08
C LEU A 770 -2.36 -6.25 25.63
N VAL A 771 -2.40 -5.11 24.92
CA VAL A 771 -3.66 -4.61 24.32
C VAL A 771 -4.21 -5.60 23.30
N ASP A 772 -3.37 -6.14 22.40
CA ASP A 772 -3.82 -7.15 21.43
C ASP A 772 -4.46 -8.37 22.14
N ILE A 773 -3.87 -8.87 23.23
CA ILE A 773 -4.43 -10.00 24.01
C ILE A 773 -5.81 -9.63 24.59
N ILE A 774 -5.95 -8.43 25.17
CA ILE A 774 -7.22 -7.93 25.70
C ILE A 774 -8.28 -7.92 24.61
N LYS A 775 -7.99 -7.30 23.46
CA LYS A 775 -8.95 -7.11 22.37
C LYS A 775 -9.34 -8.42 21.70
N VAL A 776 -8.40 -9.35 21.55
CA VAL A 776 -8.70 -10.69 21.08
C VAL A 776 -9.68 -11.37 22.04
N GLY A 777 -9.43 -11.30 23.35
CA GLY A 777 -10.33 -11.85 24.37
C GLY A 777 -11.75 -11.29 24.31
N ASP A 778 -11.87 -9.98 24.15
CA ASP A 778 -13.17 -9.31 23.96
C ASP A 778 -13.91 -9.83 22.72
N ILE A 779 -13.20 -10.03 21.61
CA ILE A 779 -13.79 -10.41 20.32
C ILE A 779 -14.25 -11.87 20.31
N ILE A 780 -13.40 -12.79 20.75
CA ILE A 780 -13.75 -14.21 20.77
C ILE A 780 -14.54 -14.59 22.03
N LYS A 781 -14.89 -13.61 22.87
CA LYS A 781 -15.59 -13.78 24.15
C LYS A 781 -14.90 -14.79 25.08
N LYS A 782 -13.57 -14.84 25.04
CA LYS A 782 -12.74 -15.71 25.88
C LYS A 782 -11.87 -14.86 26.79
N LYS A 783 -11.89 -15.16 28.08
CA LYS A 783 -11.00 -14.49 29.03
C LYS A 783 -9.62 -15.14 28.97
N PHE A 784 -8.58 -14.33 28.76
CA PHE A 784 -7.19 -14.76 28.81
C PHE A 784 -6.53 -14.24 30.09
N LYS A 785 -5.64 -15.06 30.69
CA LYS A 785 -4.80 -14.64 31.81
C LYS A 785 -3.74 -13.68 31.29
N ILE A 786 -3.96 -12.39 31.54
CA ILE A 786 -2.97 -11.35 31.27
C ILE A 786 -2.03 -11.31 32.48
N PRO A 787 -0.70 -11.42 32.31
CA PRO A 787 0.21 -11.31 33.43
C PRO A 787 0.11 -9.91 34.05
N LYS A 788 0.31 -9.81 35.38
CA LYS A 788 0.35 -8.52 36.06
C LYS A 788 1.35 -7.60 35.38
N ILE A 789 0.96 -6.35 35.12
CA ILE A 789 1.86 -5.33 34.59
C ILE A 789 2.93 -5.06 35.67
N PRO A 790 4.21 -5.40 35.42
CA PRO A 790 5.29 -5.15 36.36
C PRO A 790 5.52 -3.65 36.48
N ASN A 791 6.11 -3.22 37.60
CA ASN A 791 6.44 -1.81 37.81
C ASN A 791 7.46 -1.29 36.79
N PHE A 792 8.33 -2.19 36.30
CA PHE A 792 9.33 -1.94 35.27
C PHE A 792 9.42 -3.13 34.32
N VAL A 793 9.62 -2.86 33.03
CA VAL A 793 9.94 -3.88 32.03
C VAL A 793 11.39 -3.63 31.58
N ASN A 794 12.27 -4.58 31.89
CA ASN A 794 13.61 -4.65 31.32
C ASN A 794 13.59 -5.73 30.23
N ASP A 795 13.38 -5.33 28.99
CA ASP A 795 13.45 -6.22 27.84
C ASP A 795 14.71 -5.88 27.04
N PRO A 796 15.85 -6.56 27.28
CA PRO A 796 17.10 -6.23 26.62
C PRO A 796 17.06 -6.38 25.10
N PHE A 797 16.04 -7.07 24.55
CA PHE A 797 15.90 -7.26 23.11
C PHE A 797 15.13 -6.14 22.41
N TYR A 798 14.23 -5.44 23.12
CA TYR A 798 13.31 -4.48 22.50
C TYR A 798 13.25 -3.10 23.17
N TYR A 799 13.62 -2.98 24.44
CA TYR A 799 13.73 -1.70 25.12
C TYR A 799 15.16 -1.51 25.62
N LYS A 800 15.86 -0.53 25.04
CA LYS A 800 17.18 -0.12 25.53
C LYS A 800 17.10 0.52 26.93
N GLU A 801 15.91 0.95 27.36
CA GLU A 801 15.67 1.65 28.62
C GLU A 801 14.51 1.01 29.40
N ASN A 802 14.60 1.05 30.73
CA ASN A 802 13.54 0.58 31.62
C ASN A 802 12.26 1.39 31.42
N MET A 803 11.16 0.74 31.05
CA MET A 803 9.88 1.42 30.89
C MET A 803 9.08 1.40 32.21
N SER A 804 8.73 2.58 32.73
CA SER A 804 7.88 2.70 33.91
C SER A 804 6.45 2.24 33.63
N LYS A 805 5.75 1.74 34.66
CA LYS A 805 4.32 1.37 34.59
C LYS A 805 3.44 2.47 33.97
N THR A 806 3.68 3.73 34.31
CA THR A 806 2.94 4.87 33.75
C THR A 806 3.15 4.99 32.24
N ASN A 807 4.38 4.81 31.74
CA ASN A 807 4.67 4.85 30.31
C ASN A 807 4.06 3.65 29.58
N ILE A 808 4.08 2.45 30.19
CA ILE A 808 3.40 1.26 29.66
C ILE A 808 1.92 1.56 29.45
N LEU A 809 1.24 2.08 30.47
CA LEU A 809 -0.19 2.38 30.42
C LEU A 809 -0.50 3.45 29.35
N LYS A 810 0.28 4.54 29.27
CA LYS A 810 0.12 5.56 28.21
C LYS A 810 0.26 4.98 26.79
N ILE A 811 1.21 4.06 26.58
CA ILE A 811 1.33 3.37 25.28
C ILE A 811 0.11 2.51 25.01
N MET A 812 -0.39 1.80 26.03
CA MET A 812 -1.62 1.00 25.90
C MET A 812 -2.81 1.88 25.53
N GLU A 813 -3.06 2.98 26.26
CA GLU A 813 -4.14 3.95 25.98
C GLU A 813 -4.08 4.45 24.53
N ASN A 814 -2.91 4.94 24.11
CA ASN A 814 -2.72 5.43 22.74
C ASN A 814 -2.96 4.33 21.70
N TYR A 815 -2.57 3.10 22.01
CA TYR A 815 -2.73 1.97 21.11
C TYR A 815 -4.19 1.49 21.01
N PHE A 816 -4.94 1.47 22.11
CA PHE A 816 -6.41 1.30 22.08
C PHE A 816 -7.07 2.37 21.20
N LYS A 817 -6.68 3.65 21.40
CA LYS A 817 -7.23 4.77 20.63
C LYS A 817 -6.94 4.67 19.14
N THR A 818 -5.70 4.34 18.77
CA THR A 818 -5.23 4.41 17.37
C THR A 818 -5.54 3.16 16.54
N HIS A 819 -5.57 1.97 17.15
CA HIS A 819 -5.76 0.71 16.43
C HIS A 819 -7.13 0.05 16.67
N TYR A 820 -7.80 0.41 17.77
CA TYR A 820 -9.12 -0.14 18.10
C TYR A 820 -10.21 0.93 18.18
N PHE A 821 -9.85 2.20 18.00
CA PHE A 821 -10.76 3.35 18.07
C PHE A 821 -11.50 3.47 19.41
N GLU A 822 -10.89 2.96 20.48
CA GLU A 822 -11.46 2.94 21.82
C GLU A 822 -10.73 3.94 22.72
N LYS A 823 -11.48 4.87 23.33
CA LYS A 823 -10.96 5.76 24.37
C LYS A 823 -11.04 5.03 25.71
N ILE A 824 -9.87 4.69 26.25
CA ILE A 824 -9.73 4.01 27.55
C ILE A 824 -8.68 4.74 28.38
N THR A 825 -8.91 4.86 29.69
CA THR A 825 -7.94 5.46 30.62
C THR A 825 -7.03 4.41 31.28
N SER A 826 -5.91 4.83 31.84
CA SER A 826 -4.99 3.99 32.61
C SER A 826 -5.72 3.32 33.78
N THR A 827 -6.65 4.06 34.42
CA THR A 827 -7.50 3.56 35.49
C THR A 827 -8.45 2.48 34.99
N ASP A 828 -9.09 2.68 33.83
CA ASP A 828 -9.91 1.64 33.19
C ASP A 828 -9.10 0.38 32.88
N ILE A 829 -7.88 0.54 32.34
CA ILE A 829 -7.00 -0.60 32.02
C ILE A 829 -6.71 -1.41 33.28
N LEU A 830 -6.32 -0.72 34.35
CA LEU A 830 -5.98 -1.35 35.63
C LEU A 830 -7.18 -2.03 36.30
N THR A 831 -8.34 -1.38 36.30
CA THR A 831 -9.55 -1.88 36.96
C THR A 831 -10.23 -2.99 36.18
N LYS A 832 -10.38 -2.85 34.85
CA LYS A 832 -11.10 -3.81 33.99
C LYS A 832 -10.29 -5.05 33.66
N TYR A 833 -8.98 -4.91 33.44
CA TYR A 833 -8.17 -5.98 32.84
C TYR A 833 -7.03 -6.49 33.72
N VAL A 834 -6.64 -5.75 34.77
CA VAL A 834 -5.45 -6.06 35.60
C VAL A 834 -5.81 -6.29 37.09
N SER A 835 -7.11 -6.32 37.45
CA SER A 835 -7.51 -6.50 38.85
C SER A 835 -6.97 -7.80 39.48
N ASN A 836 -6.69 -7.74 40.79
CA ASN A 836 -5.85 -8.69 41.55
C ASN A 836 -6.30 -10.15 41.65
N LYS A 837 -7.39 -10.58 40.99
CA LYS A 837 -7.84 -11.97 41.06
C LYS A 837 -7.19 -12.81 39.95
N PRO A 838 -6.43 -13.86 40.28
CA PRO A 838 -5.94 -14.81 39.29
C PRO A 838 -7.15 -15.50 38.66
N VAL A 839 -7.38 -15.25 37.38
CA VAL A 839 -8.36 -16.01 36.59
C VAL A 839 -7.62 -17.20 35.99
N THR A 840 -8.10 -18.41 36.31
CA THR A 840 -7.50 -19.68 35.92
C THR A 840 -7.63 -19.92 34.41
N ILE A 841 -6.54 -20.40 33.82
CA ILE A 841 -6.54 -21.20 32.60
C ILE A 841 -6.08 -22.57 33.06
N ASP A 842 -6.81 -23.63 32.74
CA ASP A 842 -6.50 -25.01 33.15
C ASP A 842 -5.19 -25.59 32.57
N THR A 843 -4.26 -24.77 32.08
CA THR A 843 -3.05 -25.24 31.38
C THR A 843 -1.71 -24.60 31.78
N TYR A 844 -1.66 -23.73 32.79
CA TYR A 844 -0.38 -23.11 33.20
C TYR A 844 -0.08 -23.26 34.69
N SER A 845 0.88 -24.14 35.02
CA SER A 845 1.52 -24.14 36.34
C SER A 845 2.36 -22.88 36.53
N ASP A 846 2.28 -22.21 37.68
CA ASP A 846 3.00 -20.96 38.00
C ASP A 846 4.54 -21.02 37.81
N ASN A 847 5.14 -22.21 37.71
CA ASN A 847 6.57 -22.41 37.47
C ASN A 847 7.08 -21.79 36.15
N THR A 848 6.27 -21.73 35.09
CA THR A 848 6.70 -21.21 33.77
C THR A 848 7.00 -19.70 33.77
N LEU A 849 6.36 -18.93 34.65
CA LEU A 849 6.63 -17.50 34.81
C LEU A 849 7.95 -17.23 35.56
N LYS A 850 8.35 -18.13 36.47
CA LYS A 850 9.63 -18.04 37.18
C LYS A 850 10.81 -18.38 36.26
N ASP A 851 10.63 -19.39 35.41
CA ASP A 851 11.59 -19.77 34.37
C ASP A 851 11.78 -18.70 33.30
N ARG A 852 10.80 -17.80 33.14
CA ARG A 852 10.87 -16.66 32.21
C ARG A 852 11.87 -15.60 32.67
N TYR A 853 11.79 -15.18 33.93
CA TYR A 853 12.71 -14.18 34.48
C TYR A 853 14.14 -14.71 34.44
N LEU A 854 14.33 -15.98 34.80
CA LEU A 854 15.64 -16.61 34.73
C LEU A 854 16.14 -16.66 33.28
N PHE A 855 15.35 -17.16 32.32
CA PHE A 855 15.78 -17.30 30.93
C PHE A 855 16.18 -15.96 30.27
N PHE A 856 15.35 -14.91 30.39
CA PHE A 856 15.66 -13.61 29.76
C PHE A 856 16.75 -12.84 30.50
N HIS A 857 16.84 -12.94 31.83
CA HIS A 857 17.94 -12.34 32.59
C HIS A 857 19.27 -13.05 32.30
N CYS A 858 19.25 -14.37 32.10
CA CYS A 858 20.42 -15.15 31.70
C CYS A 858 20.87 -14.78 30.27
N LEU A 859 19.93 -14.58 29.33
CA LEU A 859 20.22 -14.11 27.97
C LEU A 859 20.76 -12.68 27.90
N GLY A 860 20.15 -11.75 28.66
CA GLY A 860 20.63 -10.37 28.77
C GLY A 860 22.01 -10.29 29.42
N TYR A 861 22.27 -11.13 30.42
CA TYR A 861 23.58 -11.24 31.05
C TYR A 861 24.62 -11.87 30.11
N ALA A 862 24.29 -12.96 29.40
CA ALA A 862 25.22 -13.61 28.47
C ALA A 862 25.64 -12.71 27.31
N SER A 863 24.71 -11.91 26.77
CA SER A 863 24.97 -10.98 25.66
C SER A 863 25.81 -9.76 26.04
N THR A 864 25.90 -9.43 27.32
CA THR A 864 26.69 -8.29 27.85
C THR A 864 27.96 -8.73 28.57
N HIS A 865 28.09 -10.00 28.94
CA HIS A 865 29.25 -10.52 29.66
C HIS A 865 30.39 -10.87 28.69
N PRO A 866 31.57 -10.22 28.80
CA PRO A 866 32.67 -10.35 27.82
C PRO A 866 33.13 -11.78 27.56
N PHE A 867 33.11 -12.62 28.60
CA PHE A 867 33.50 -14.03 28.52
C PHE A 867 32.42 -14.94 27.93
N LEU A 868 31.14 -14.69 28.24
CA LEU A 868 30.04 -15.57 27.79
C LEU A 868 29.67 -15.29 26.33
N LYS A 869 29.87 -14.06 25.86
CA LYS A 869 29.57 -13.63 24.49
C LYS A 869 30.27 -14.48 23.41
N ASN A 870 31.44 -15.05 23.72
CA ASN A 870 32.23 -15.84 22.78
C ASN A 870 32.02 -17.36 22.90
N LEU A 871 31.19 -17.83 23.83
CA LEU A 871 30.89 -19.26 23.97
C LEU A 871 29.72 -19.66 23.05
N PRO A 872 29.70 -20.91 22.53
CA PRO A 872 28.49 -21.48 21.95
C PRO A 872 27.31 -21.37 22.91
N PHE A 873 26.10 -21.11 22.39
CA PHE A 873 24.93 -20.79 23.20
C PHE A 873 24.59 -21.87 24.25
N GLU A 874 24.79 -23.14 23.92
CA GLU A 874 24.59 -24.29 24.81
C GLU A 874 25.57 -24.28 26.00
N HIS A 875 26.80 -23.80 25.76
CA HIS A 875 27.81 -23.61 26.81
C HIS A 875 27.52 -22.37 27.65
N GLN A 876 26.94 -21.31 27.08
CA GLN A 876 26.45 -20.15 27.85
C GLN A 876 25.37 -20.58 28.85
N LEU A 877 24.39 -21.38 28.42
CA LEU A 877 23.34 -21.90 29.29
C LEU A 877 23.89 -22.80 30.40
N THR A 878 24.88 -23.63 30.08
CA THR A 878 25.54 -24.53 31.05
C THR A 878 26.38 -23.76 32.06
N ALA A 879 27.14 -22.75 31.61
CA ALA A 879 27.90 -21.87 32.49
C ALA A 879 26.99 -21.11 33.46
N ILE A 880 25.84 -20.61 32.99
CA ILE A 880 24.90 -19.87 33.82
C ILE A 880 24.15 -20.79 34.81
N SER A 881 23.78 -22.00 34.39
CA SER A 881 23.16 -22.98 35.30
C SER A 881 24.13 -23.41 36.42
N SER A 882 25.42 -23.57 36.11
CA SER A 882 26.46 -23.87 37.10
C SER A 882 26.68 -22.72 38.10
N HIS A 883 26.58 -21.46 37.65
CA HIS A 883 26.72 -20.27 38.49
C HIS A 883 25.52 -20.05 39.43
N THR A 884 24.31 -20.36 38.96
CA THR A 884 23.09 -20.28 39.79
C THR A 884 23.02 -21.39 40.84
N ASN A 885 23.57 -22.58 40.55
CA ASN A 885 23.66 -23.69 41.50
C ASN A 885 24.79 -23.50 42.54
N THR A 886 25.90 -22.86 42.19
CA THR A 886 26.98 -22.51 43.15
C THR A 886 26.60 -21.39 44.13
N LYS A 887 25.69 -20.47 43.75
CA LYS A 887 25.12 -19.50 44.70
C LYS A 887 24.13 -20.13 45.71
N LYS A 888 23.42 -21.20 45.32
CA LYS A 888 22.53 -21.95 46.23
C LYS A 888 23.28 -22.78 47.27
N THR A 889 24.50 -23.22 46.99
CA THR A 889 25.32 -23.99 47.94
C THR A 889 26.09 -23.12 48.93
N LYS A 890 26.25 -21.81 48.68
CA LYS A 890 26.89 -20.87 49.62
C LYS A 890 25.95 -20.19 50.64
N THR A 891 24.63 -20.39 50.56
CA THR A 891 23.63 -19.79 51.48
C THR A 891 22.96 -20.78 52.44
N LYS A 892 23.68 -21.81 52.90
CA LYS A 892 23.28 -22.64 54.07
C LYS A 892 24.51 -22.98 54.94
N LYS A 893 25.05 -21.98 55.63
CA LYS A 893 25.85 -22.14 56.86
C LYS A 893 25.49 -21.00 57.80
N THR A 894 24.31 -21.08 58.41
CA THR A 894 23.97 -20.33 59.62
C THR A 894 23.41 -21.30 60.65
N ASN A 895 24.06 -21.23 61.81
CA ASN A 895 23.93 -22.07 63.00
C ASN A 895 22.48 -22.40 63.41
N THR A 896 22.12 -23.68 63.34
CA THR A 896 21.07 -24.26 64.19
C THR A 896 21.71 -24.84 65.44
N LYS A 897 21.43 -24.20 66.58
CA LYS A 897 21.68 -24.73 67.92
C LYS A 897 20.99 -26.10 68.04
N LYS A 898 21.78 -27.10 68.43
CA LYS A 898 21.32 -28.43 68.88
C LYS A 898 20.42 -28.28 70.10
N THR A 899 19.13 -28.52 69.96
CA THR A 899 18.30 -29.03 71.05
C THR A 899 18.41 -30.55 71.05
N LYS A 900 18.93 -31.08 72.17
CA LYS A 900 18.95 -32.51 72.49
C LYS A 900 17.53 -32.98 72.75
N THR A 901 17.10 -34.01 72.05
CA THR A 901 16.13 -34.97 72.57
C THR A 901 16.72 -36.36 72.37
N LYS A 902 16.95 -37.06 73.48
CA LYS A 902 17.54 -38.41 73.54
C LYS A 902 16.40 -39.38 73.91
N LYS A 903 16.34 -40.49 73.16
CA LYS A 903 15.91 -41.85 73.57
C LYS A 903 14.39 -42.07 73.80
N ILE A 904 13.77 -43.22 73.49
CA ILE A 904 14.20 -44.59 73.11
C ILE A 904 12.96 -45.36 72.58
N ILE A 905 13.22 -46.42 71.78
CA ILE A 905 12.34 -47.38 71.07
C ILE A 905 11.69 -46.83 69.79
#